data_AF-A0A3M1FL24-F1
#
_entry.id   AF-A0A3M1FL24-F1
#
_cell.length_a   1.000
_cell.length_b   1.000
_cell.length_c   1.000
_cell.angle_alpha   90.00
_cell.angle_beta   90.00
_cell.angle_gamma   90.00
#
_symmetry.space_group_name_H-M   'P 1'
#
loop_
_entity.id
_entity.type
_entity.pdbx_description
1 polymer ?
#
loop_
_entity_poly.entity_id
_entity_poly.type
_entity_poly.pdbx_seq_one_letter_code
_entity_poly.pdbx_strand_id
1 'polypeptide(L)'
;MKFSRFAQMLLIFLFAFLASFTALANKEEQQPPQSNPSCSFSSLQKAKPLASEEGWVLLDHHLYWTYDDGQSWVEITPSDMASPAITEVSFLDTQYGGVVSASAGQDGQVHYTLYQTRDGGASWKTISLSLFAPNDPASLAAALHLFWLDKQHGWLVIKRATSSNFSLGTLFKTADGGNTWNKLNIPIGEPVVFVNEHDGWLAGGAAGNELYRTRDGGASWQEISVDNSLAITNRSYRYLPPTFTNAREGKIPVIVKTDNGSEIRLYVTRDSGQSWQLEATLPLPSGYTPEMPVPLSVLPTQSLLLLPQAQQIHIVNPPATINVKTTLAKQGVIDLQMSTSQRGWALQIQGNLITGHQEAHLWRTRDGGTTWVEIPLPCKQLPRQNPFKGYQTFTGQGFDKCEIPTLSQLQTWVSKSPYRAVNLYMGGACRSCANTSLSASYLSQLSQQGWTFIPTWVGPQSAGYGGGCSSRISNNTNTAHQQGVNEANAAASRAAQLGLSGSQAKTVIYYDLEAYANSATNRNAAKSFIAGWTDRLQALGYQAGVYGSSCAAHLDDFASNPHPPNAIWPAHWIYSSYNSNASVWNVLCIPNNHWGQHQRIRQYAGGHFETWGGVTLKIDSNVIDGIVANTTSQTASTAIVVESPTIHPAYNGMCGSSWYRFSNNRGHYAYLTL
;
A
#
# COMPACT_ATOMS: atom_id res chain seq x y z
N MET A 1 -37.01 -27.58 69.06
CA MET A 1 -37.03 -27.01 67.69
C MET A 1 -37.20 -25.50 67.73
N LYS A 2 -36.11 -24.72 67.91
CA LYS A 2 -36.14 -23.24 67.78
C LYS A 2 -34.75 -22.58 67.65
N PHE A 3 -33.68 -23.36 67.44
CA PHE A 3 -32.30 -22.85 67.33
C PHE A 3 -31.64 -23.09 65.96
N SER A 4 -32.27 -23.82 65.03
CA SER A 4 -31.63 -24.15 63.74
C SER A 4 -31.94 -23.16 62.61
N ARG A 5 -33.02 -22.36 62.71
CA ARG A 5 -33.38 -21.40 61.64
C ARG A 5 -32.62 -20.08 61.75
N PHE A 6 -32.21 -19.65 62.94
CA PHE A 6 -31.49 -18.38 63.11
C PHE A 6 -30.03 -18.48 62.65
N ALA A 7 -29.37 -19.62 62.88
CA ALA A 7 -28.02 -19.87 62.39
C ALA A 7 -27.96 -20.01 60.85
N GLN A 8 -28.98 -20.62 60.24
CA GLN A 8 -29.10 -20.68 58.77
C GLN A 8 -29.36 -19.31 58.14
N MET A 9 -30.16 -18.45 58.81
CA MET A 9 -30.42 -17.10 58.31
C MET A 9 -29.19 -16.18 58.46
N LEU A 10 -28.40 -16.35 59.52
CA LEU A 10 -27.16 -15.59 59.70
C LEU A 10 -26.07 -15.99 58.69
N LEU A 11 -25.97 -17.27 58.31
CA LEU A 11 -25.03 -17.72 57.28
C LEU A 11 -25.43 -17.24 55.87
N ILE A 12 -26.73 -17.19 55.57
CA ILE A 12 -27.23 -16.68 54.28
C ILE A 12 -27.03 -15.16 54.19
N PHE A 13 -27.22 -14.42 55.29
CA PHE A 13 -26.91 -12.99 55.32
C PHE A 13 -25.41 -12.70 55.26
N LEU A 14 -24.54 -13.50 55.90
CA LEU A 14 -23.08 -13.34 55.76
C LEU A 14 -22.61 -13.65 54.34
N PHE A 15 -23.17 -14.66 53.66
CA PHE A 15 -22.85 -14.95 52.25
C PHE A 15 -23.40 -13.88 51.31
N ALA A 16 -24.58 -13.32 51.56
CA ALA A 16 -25.12 -12.22 50.77
C ALA A 16 -24.34 -10.90 50.99
N PHE A 17 -23.86 -10.63 52.21
CA PHE A 17 -23.09 -9.41 52.49
C PHE A 17 -21.62 -9.50 52.01
N LEU A 18 -20.99 -10.68 52.06
CA LEU A 18 -19.65 -10.89 51.46
C LEU A 18 -19.70 -11.01 49.92
N ALA A 19 -20.80 -11.47 49.33
CA ALA A 19 -21.00 -11.42 47.87
C ALA A 19 -21.31 -10.00 47.35
N SER A 20 -21.74 -9.08 48.24
CA SER A 20 -22.02 -7.69 47.90
C SER A 20 -20.77 -6.78 47.97
N PHE A 21 -19.69 -7.23 48.63
CA PHE A 21 -18.42 -6.49 48.71
C PHE A 21 -17.32 -7.00 47.77
N THR A 22 -17.49 -8.16 47.13
CA THR A 22 -16.68 -8.57 45.97
C THR A 22 -17.25 -8.06 44.64
N ALA A 23 -18.49 -7.57 44.62
CA ALA A 23 -19.14 -7.01 43.43
C ALA A 23 -19.03 -5.47 43.29
N LEU A 24 -18.38 -4.77 44.24
CA LEU A 24 -18.19 -3.31 44.22
C LEU A 24 -16.73 -2.86 44.33
N ALA A 25 -15.76 -3.79 44.33
CA ALA A 25 -14.32 -3.46 44.37
C ALA A 25 -13.55 -3.78 43.07
N ASN A 26 -14.20 -4.36 42.05
CA ASN A 26 -13.61 -4.59 40.71
C ASN A 26 -14.55 -4.13 39.59
N LYS A 27 -15.22 -2.98 39.77
CA LYS A 27 -15.54 -2.12 38.62
C LYS A 27 -14.31 -1.27 38.33
N GLU A 28 -13.22 -1.92 37.91
CA GLU A 28 -12.47 -1.29 36.83
C GLU A 28 -13.49 -1.22 35.69
N GLU A 29 -13.92 0.00 35.37
CA GLU A 29 -14.39 0.31 34.04
C GLU A 29 -13.40 -0.36 33.10
N GLN A 30 -13.81 -1.50 32.51
CA GLN A 30 -13.10 -2.04 31.38
C GLN A 30 -13.23 -0.96 30.33
N GLN A 31 -12.22 -0.09 30.27
CA GLN A 31 -11.95 0.73 29.12
C GLN A 31 -12.14 -0.19 27.92
N PRO A 32 -12.91 0.23 26.88
CA PRO A 32 -12.92 -0.52 25.63
C PRO A 32 -11.45 -0.83 25.30
N PRO A 33 -11.13 -2.07 24.90
CA PRO A 33 -9.74 -2.49 24.72
C PRO A 33 -9.03 -1.37 23.99
N GLN A 34 -8.01 -0.78 24.64
CA GLN A 34 -7.26 0.32 24.06
C GLN A 34 -6.98 -0.07 22.62
N SER A 35 -7.48 0.74 21.69
CA SER A 35 -7.29 0.51 20.26
C SER A 35 -5.83 0.14 20.05
N ASN A 36 -5.58 -1.06 19.56
CA ASN A 36 -4.23 -1.45 19.13
C ASN A 36 -3.65 -0.27 18.33
N PRO A 37 -2.44 0.19 18.64
CA PRO A 37 -1.86 1.35 17.96
C PRO A 37 -1.94 1.10 16.45
N SER A 38 -2.70 1.98 15.77
CA SER A 38 -3.08 1.82 14.38
C SER A 38 -1.84 1.67 13.51
N CYS A 39 -1.69 0.50 12.89
CA CYS A 39 -0.71 0.25 11.86
C CYS A 39 -0.96 1.22 10.70
N SER A 40 0.05 1.98 10.27
CA SER A 40 -0.08 2.82 9.08
C SER A 40 0.04 1.93 7.84
N PHE A 41 -1.11 1.68 7.19
CA PHE A 41 -1.34 1.13 5.85
C PHE A 41 -0.21 0.30 5.25
N SER A 42 -0.21 -0.95 5.64
CA SER A 42 0.58 -1.99 5.06
C SER A 42 -0.15 -2.59 3.86
N SER A 43 0.40 -2.48 2.65
CA SER A 43 -0.11 -3.22 1.50
C SER A 43 0.18 -4.70 1.74
N LEU A 44 -0.78 -5.40 2.36
CA LEU A 44 -0.72 -6.85 2.49
C LEU A 44 -0.98 -7.45 1.12
N GLN A 45 0.09 -7.85 0.46
CA GLN A 45 0.07 -8.35 -0.90
C GLN A 45 -0.38 -9.80 -0.96
N LYS A 46 0.06 -10.61 0.01
CA LYS A 46 -0.23 -12.04 0.06
C LYS A 46 -0.04 -12.57 1.48
N ALA A 47 -0.89 -13.51 1.89
CA ALA A 47 -0.77 -14.23 3.15
C ALA A 47 -1.01 -15.70 2.89
N LYS A 48 -0.30 -16.58 3.59
CA LYS A 48 -0.53 -18.02 3.50
C LYS A 48 -0.24 -18.72 4.83
N PRO A 49 -1.25 -19.38 5.44
CA PRO A 49 -1.00 -20.31 6.53
C PRO A 49 -0.38 -21.61 5.99
N LEU A 50 0.48 -22.23 6.79
CA LEU A 50 0.99 -23.58 6.56
C LEU A 50 0.26 -24.58 7.47
N ALA A 51 0.47 -25.88 7.27
CA ALA A 51 -0.28 -26.92 7.97
C ALA A 51 0.00 -26.97 9.50
N SER A 52 1.11 -26.38 9.95
CA SER A 52 1.47 -26.19 11.36
C SER A 52 0.87 -24.89 11.93
N GLU A 53 1.43 -24.37 13.03
CA GLU A 53 1.15 -22.99 13.48
C GLU A 53 1.97 -21.97 12.68
N GLU A 54 2.67 -22.39 11.64
CA GLU A 54 3.53 -21.51 10.85
C GLU A 54 2.78 -20.91 9.67
N GLY A 55 3.30 -19.79 9.16
CA GLY A 55 2.76 -19.12 8.01
C GLY A 55 3.57 -17.90 7.65
N TRP A 56 3.22 -17.26 6.55
CA TRP A 56 3.92 -16.06 6.10
C TRP A 56 2.98 -15.01 5.54
N VAL A 57 3.42 -13.76 5.63
CA VAL A 57 2.77 -12.61 5.00
C VAL A 57 3.81 -11.82 4.21
N LEU A 58 3.41 -11.41 3.02
CA LEU A 58 4.15 -10.44 2.20
C LEU A 58 3.47 -9.08 2.39
N LEU A 59 4.20 -8.16 3.01
CA LEU A 59 3.69 -6.89 3.49
C LEU A 59 4.67 -5.79 3.08
N ASP A 60 4.20 -4.84 2.27
CA ASP A 60 5.04 -3.75 1.74
C ASP A 60 6.34 -4.26 1.08
N HIS A 61 6.24 -5.36 0.32
CA HIS A 61 7.35 -6.11 -0.27
C HIS A 61 8.32 -6.78 0.72
N HIS A 62 8.12 -6.66 2.02
CA HIS A 62 8.86 -7.40 3.03
C HIS A 62 8.16 -8.71 3.38
N LEU A 63 8.94 -9.79 3.49
CA LEU A 63 8.44 -11.11 3.84
C LEU A 63 8.57 -11.33 5.35
N TYR A 64 7.46 -11.66 5.99
CA TYR A 64 7.43 -12.01 7.41
C TYR A 64 6.95 -13.43 7.61
N TRP A 65 7.52 -14.10 8.59
CA TRP A 65 7.18 -15.45 9.03
C TRP A 65 6.59 -15.43 10.43
N THR A 66 5.61 -16.27 10.69
CA THR A 66 5.12 -16.55 12.04
C THR A 66 5.35 -18.01 12.38
N TYR A 67 5.70 -18.29 13.63
CA TYR A 67 5.82 -19.64 14.18
C TYR A 67 4.66 -20.01 15.11
N ASP A 68 3.75 -19.08 15.39
CA ASP A 68 2.73 -19.17 16.43
C ASP A 68 1.34 -18.69 15.95
N ASP A 69 1.11 -18.87 14.66
CA ASP A 69 -0.13 -18.64 13.92
C ASP A 69 -0.55 -17.17 14.00
N GLY A 70 0.43 -16.28 13.87
CA GLY A 70 0.29 -14.84 13.78
C GLY A 70 0.27 -14.11 15.12
N GLN A 71 0.68 -14.74 16.23
CA GLN A 71 0.83 -14.02 17.51
C GLN A 71 2.09 -13.17 17.52
N SER A 72 3.14 -13.64 16.87
CA SER A 72 4.39 -12.94 16.62
C SER A 72 4.89 -13.19 15.20
N TRP A 73 5.74 -12.29 14.73
CA TRP A 73 6.26 -12.28 13.38
C TRP A 73 7.76 -11.96 13.38
N VAL A 74 8.48 -12.58 12.45
CA VAL A 74 9.90 -12.37 12.20
C VAL A 74 10.05 -11.94 10.75
N GLU A 75 10.76 -10.86 10.49
CA GLU A 75 11.10 -10.45 9.12
C GLU A 75 12.16 -11.41 8.57
N ILE A 76 11.86 -12.07 7.46
CA ILE A 76 12.74 -13.05 6.77
C ILE A 76 13.07 -12.62 5.34
N THR A 77 12.84 -11.34 4.99
CA THR A 77 13.22 -10.78 3.69
C THR A 77 14.71 -11.05 3.41
N PRO A 78 15.09 -11.56 2.22
CA PRO A 78 16.50 -11.80 1.90
C PRO A 78 17.33 -10.53 2.05
N SER A 79 18.37 -10.59 2.90
CA SER A 79 19.11 -9.40 3.34
C SER A 79 19.98 -8.75 2.25
N ASP A 80 20.31 -9.50 1.21
CA ASP A 80 21.11 -9.04 0.06
C ASP A 80 20.26 -8.41 -1.05
N MET A 81 18.92 -8.34 -0.88
CA MET A 81 18.06 -7.56 -1.76
C MET A 81 18.38 -6.07 -1.63
N ALA A 82 18.90 -5.46 -2.71
CA ALA A 82 19.18 -4.02 -2.77
C ALA A 82 17.92 -3.15 -2.62
N SER A 83 16.75 -3.68 -2.98
CA SER A 83 15.42 -3.14 -2.66
C SER A 83 14.41 -4.29 -2.75
N PRO A 84 13.57 -4.53 -1.73
CA PRO A 84 12.59 -5.60 -1.78
C PRO A 84 11.53 -5.25 -2.84
N ALA A 85 11.67 -5.84 -4.03
CA ALA A 85 10.64 -5.88 -5.06
C ALA A 85 10.21 -7.33 -5.25
N ILE A 86 9.80 -7.96 -4.14
CA ILE A 86 9.30 -9.34 -4.17
C ILE A 86 8.02 -9.35 -5.00
N THR A 87 8.05 -10.11 -6.09
CA THR A 87 6.94 -10.23 -7.04
C THR A 87 6.18 -11.55 -6.83
N GLU A 88 6.85 -12.59 -6.34
CA GLU A 88 6.24 -13.88 -6.04
C GLU A 88 6.92 -14.55 -4.84
N VAL A 89 6.11 -15.22 -4.01
CA VAL A 89 6.51 -15.98 -2.82
C VAL A 89 5.88 -17.36 -2.90
N SER A 90 6.72 -18.40 -2.80
CA SER A 90 6.28 -19.78 -2.83
C SER A 90 7.09 -20.64 -1.87
N PHE A 91 6.42 -21.17 -0.86
CA PHE A 91 6.97 -22.15 0.08
C PHE A 91 6.35 -23.52 -0.20
N LEU A 92 7.20 -24.53 -0.33
CA LEU A 92 6.81 -25.93 -0.42
C LEU A 92 6.42 -26.46 0.96
N ASP A 93 7.26 -26.16 1.95
CA ASP A 93 7.11 -26.56 3.34
C ASP A 93 7.69 -25.46 4.28
N THR A 94 7.79 -25.75 5.57
CA THR A 94 8.27 -24.79 6.58
C THR A 94 9.76 -24.50 6.51
N GLN A 95 10.53 -25.26 5.73
CA GLN A 95 11.97 -25.10 5.56
C GLN A 95 12.34 -24.64 4.16
N TYR A 96 11.69 -25.19 3.13
CA TYR A 96 12.02 -24.98 1.73
C TYR A 96 11.03 -24.04 1.06
N GLY A 97 11.56 -22.94 0.55
CA GLY A 97 10.79 -21.96 -0.22
C GLY A 97 11.67 -21.06 -1.04
N GLY A 98 11.02 -20.21 -1.82
CA GLY A 98 11.69 -19.22 -2.64
C GLY A 98 10.86 -17.97 -2.83
N VAL A 99 11.56 -16.86 -3.03
CA VAL A 99 10.99 -15.59 -3.46
C VAL A 99 11.65 -15.17 -4.77
N VAL A 100 10.85 -14.61 -5.68
CA VAL A 100 11.34 -14.09 -6.96
C VAL A 100 11.21 -12.58 -6.95
N SER A 101 12.30 -11.90 -7.28
CA SER A 101 12.30 -10.47 -7.56
C SER A 101 12.52 -10.22 -9.05
N ALA A 102 11.93 -9.15 -9.56
CA ALA A 102 12.21 -8.62 -10.89
C ALA A 102 12.72 -7.19 -10.76
N SER A 103 13.87 -6.88 -11.36
CA SER A 103 14.45 -5.53 -11.34
C SER A 103 14.87 -5.11 -12.73
N ALA A 104 14.58 -3.85 -13.10
CA ALA A 104 15.15 -3.26 -14.30
C ALA A 104 16.66 -3.06 -14.11
N GLY A 105 17.45 -3.64 -15.00
CA GLY A 105 18.88 -3.42 -15.10
C GLY A 105 19.20 -2.10 -15.75
N GLN A 106 20.45 -1.65 -15.58
CA GLN A 106 20.94 -0.43 -16.23
C GLN A 106 20.98 -0.52 -17.76
N ASP A 107 20.93 -1.75 -18.29
CA ASP A 107 20.82 -2.09 -19.71
C ASP A 107 19.38 -1.98 -20.25
N GLY A 108 18.41 -1.60 -19.41
CA GLY A 108 16.99 -1.52 -19.78
C GLY A 108 16.28 -2.88 -19.79
N GLN A 109 16.94 -3.96 -19.40
CA GLN A 109 16.38 -5.31 -19.36
C GLN A 109 15.81 -5.65 -17.98
N VAL A 110 14.85 -6.56 -17.92
CA VAL A 110 14.36 -7.08 -16.63
C VAL A 110 15.23 -8.26 -16.21
N HIS A 111 15.91 -8.12 -15.07
CA HIS A 111 16.67 -9.17 -14.42
C HIS A 111 15.80 -9.84 -13.38
N TYR A 112 15.69 -11.17 -13.46
CA TYR A 112 14.98 -11.99 -12.49
C TYR A 112 15.98 -12.64 -11.54
N THR A 113 15.65 -12.65 -10.25
CA THR A 113 16.47 -13.30 -9.22
C THR A 113 15.59 -14.17 -8.34
N LEU A 114 15.98 -15.43 -8.18
CA LEU A 114 15.41 -16.35 -7.21
C LEU A 114 16.26 -16.33 -5.95
N TYR A 115 15.65 -16.01 -4.82
CA TYR A 115 16.24 -16.23 -3.51
C TYR A 115 15.57 -17.47 -2.93
N GLN A 116 16.37 -18.45 -2.56
CA GLN A 116 15.90 -19.76 -2.10
C GLN A 116 16.37 -20.01 -0.67
N THR A 117 15.47 -20.49 0.18
CA THR A 117 15.81 -20.90 1.55
C THR A 117 15.62 -22.40 1.72
N ARG A 118 16.40 -22.98 2.65
CA ARG A 118 16.29 -24.38 3.10
C ARG A 118 16.13 -24.49 4.62
N ASP A 119 15.95 -23.36 5.29
CA ASP A 119 15.90 -23.21 6.74
C ASP A 119 14.81 -22.22 7.18
N GLY A 120 13.72 -22.11 6.41
CA GLY A 120 12.55 -21.31 6.78
C GLY A 120 12.80 -19.79 6.71
N GLY A 121 13.76 -19.36 5.88
CA GLY A 121 14.11 -17.96 5.67
C GLY A 121 15.18 -17.43 6.62
N ALA A 122 15.82 -18.28 7.43
CA ALA A 122 16.96 -17.88 8.25
C ALA A 122 18.20 -17.55 7.41
N SER A 123 18.38 -18.26 6.29
CA SER A 123 19.37 -17.93 5.26
C SER A 123 18.79 -18.10 3.86
N TRP A 124 19.36 -17.33 2.92
CA TRP A 124 18.93 -17.30 1.53
C TRP A 124 20.12 -17.53 0.60
N LYS A 125 19.92 -18.38 -0.41
CA LYS A 125 20.79 -18.56 -1.55
C LYS A 125 20.24 -17.77 -2.72
N THR A 126 21.06 -16.88 -3.26
CA THR A 126 20.69 -16.01 -4.38
C THR A 126 21.11 -16.62 -5.72
N ILE A 127 20.17 -16.69 -6.65
CA ILE A 127 20.33 -17.29 -7.98
C ILE A 127 19.80 -16.30 -9.02
N SER A 128 20.72 -15.73 -9.81
CA SER A 128 20.35 -14.91 -10.97
C SER A 128 19.78 -15.79 -12.07
N LEU A 129 18.60 -15.43 -12.58
CA LEU A 129 17.89 -16.22 -13.57
C LEU A 129 18.07 -15.65 -14.98
N SER A 130 18.87 -16.32 -15.81
CA SER A 130 19.04 -15.99 -17.22
C SER A 130 17.91 -16.57 -18.08
N LEU A 131 16.69 -16.05 -17.90
CA LEU A 131 15.46 -16.62 -18.48
C LEU A 131 15.21 -16.21 -19.95
N PHE A 132 15.69 -15.03 -20.33
CA PHE A 132 15.39 -14.44 -21.64
C PHE A 132 16.67 -13.95 -22.32
N ALA A 133 16.64 -13.95 -23.65
CA ALA A 133 17.65 -13.23 -24.42
C ALA A 133 17.49 -11.71 -24.23
N PRO A 134 18.56 -10.94 -24.40
CA PRO A 134 18.50 -9.48 -24.41
C PRO A 134 17.36 -8.94 -25.27
N ASN A 135 16.55 -8.04 -24.70
CA ASN A 135 15.40 -7.39 -25.36
C ASN A 135 14.26 -8.32 -25.80
N ASP A 136 14.16 -9.55 -25.28
CA ASP A 136 12.99 -10.39 -25.53
C ASP A 136 11.73 -9.69 -24.95
N PRO A 137 10.71 -9.35 -25.76
CA PRO A 137 9.51 -8.67 -25.27
C PRO A 137 8.69 -9.56 -24.31
N ALA A 138 8.94 -10.86 -24.24
CA ALA A 138 8.35 -11.74 -23.23
C ALA A 138 8.93 -11.53 -21.82
N SER A 139 10.04 -10.78 -21.69
CA SER A 139 10.68 -10.50 -20.40
C SER A 139 9.91 -9.49 -19.53
N LEU A 140 8.94 -8.76 -20.09
CA LEU A 140 8.09 -7.82 -19.33
C LEU A 140 6.93 -8.58 -18.67
N ALA A 141 7.08 -8.89 -17.38
CA ALA A 141 6.06 -9.57 -16.60
C ALA A 141 4.97 -8.62 -16.08
N ALA A 142 3.71 -9.02 -16.21
CA ALA A 142 2.60 -8.50 -15.40
C ALA A 142 2.41 -9.27 -14.09
N ALA A 143 2.77 -10.56 -14.07
CA ALA A 143 2.74 -11.41 -12.88
C ALA A 143 3.74 -12.56 -13.03
N LEU A 144 4.14 -13.13 -11.89
CA LEU A 144 4.95 -14.35 -11.82
C LEU A 144 4.19 -15.39 -11.02
N HIS A 145 4.34 -16.67 -11.38
CA HIS A 145 3.79 -17.80 -10.62
C HIS A 145 4.86 -18.87 -10.43
N LEU A 146 5.29 -19.08 -9.18
CA LEU A 146 6.29 -20.07 -8.82
C LEU A 146 5.63 -21.27 -8.13
N PHE A 147 5.79 -22.45 -8.73
CA PHE A 147 5.31 -23.72 -8.21
C PHE A 147 6.48 -24.66 -7.91
N TRP A 148 6.55 -25.18 -6.68
CA TRP A 148 7.46 -26.25 -6.29
C TRP A 148 6.67 -27.54 -6.13
N LEU A 149 7.07 -28.60 -6.83
CA LEU A 149 6.57 -29.95 -6.57
C LEU A 149 7.35 -30.59 -5.43
N ASP A 150 8.67 -30.44 -5.47
CA ASP A 150 9.60 -30.94 -4.47
C ASP A 150 10.86 -30.05 -4.42
N LYS A 151 11.92 -30.51 -3.73
CA LYS A 151 13.17 -29.75 -3.52
C LYS A 151 14.06 -29.66 -4.77
N GLN A 152 13.75 -30.39 -5.84
CA GLN A 152 14.47 -30.45 -7.11
C GLN A 152 13.61 -29.94 -8.27
N HIS A 153 12.31 -30.22 -8.27
CA HIS A 153 11.41 -29.93 -9.39
C HIS A 153 10.52 -28.73 -9.12
N GLY A 154 10.53 -27.78 -10.04
CA GLY A 154 9.74 -26.55 -9.96
C GLY A 154 9.43 -25.95 -11.33
N TRP A 155 8.42 -25.10 -11.36
CA TRP A 155 7.96 -24.39 -12.55
C TRP A 155 7.77 -22.91 -12.23
N LEU A 156 8.18 -22.05 -13.15
CA LEU A 156 8.01 -20.61 -13.08
C LEU A 156 7.26 -20.15 -14.33
N VAL A 157 6.07 -19.59 -14.14
CA VAL A 157 5.30 -18.93 -15.21
C VAL A 157 5.56 -17.44 -15.15
N ILE A 158 5.92 -16.86 -16.29
CA ILE A 158 6.05 -15.42 -16.47
C ILE A 158 4.87 -14.97 -17.33
N LYS A 159 3.87 -14.34 -16.70
CA LYS A 159 2.72 -13.77 -17.40
C LYS A 159 3.13 -12.46 -18.04
N ARG A 160 2.96 -12.34 -19.35
CA ARG A 160 3.38 -11.17 -20.11
C ARG A 160 2.42 -10.00 -19.89
N ALA A 161 2.97 -8.79 -19.81
CA ALA A 161 2.18 -7.56 -19.78
C ALA A 161 1.48 -7.32 -21.13
N THR A 162 0.22 -7.76 -21.24
CA THR A 162 -0.62 -7.66 -22.43
C THR A 162 -1.99 -7.06 -22.06
N SER A 163 -2.81 -6.69 -23.04
CA SER A 163 -4.18 -6.23 -22.76
C SER A 163 -5.04 -7.38 -22.23
N SER A 164 -6.18 -7.06 -21.60
CA SER A 164 -7.10 -8.06 -21.00
C SER A 164 -7.67 -9.09 -21.97
N ASN A 165 -7.55 -8.87 -23.29
CA ASN A 165 -7.99 -9.82 -24.31
C ASN A 165 -7.02 -11.00 -24.48
N PHE A 166 -5.87 -10.98 -23.81
CA PHE A 166 -4.85 -12.02 -23.92
C PHE A 166 -4.39 -12.48 -22.54
N SER A 167 -4.07 -13.75 -22.41
CA SER A 167 -3.33 -14.29 -21.26
C SER A 167 -2.08 -14.98 -21.76
N LEU A 168 -1.10 -14.23 -22.27
CA LEU A 168 0.15 -14.81 -22.78
C LEU A 168 1.16 -15.03 -21.64
N GLY A 169 1.92 -16.11 -21.70
CA GLY A 169 2.99 -16.38 -20.75
C GLY A 169 4.17 -17.13 -21.36
N THR A 170 5.20 -17.31 -20.55
CA THR A 170 6.32 -18.23 -20.82
C THR A 170 6.48 -19.14 -19.61
N LEU A 171 6.66 -20.45 -19.85
CA LEU A 171 6.90 -21.43 -18.79
C LEU A 171 8.38 -21.75 -18.70
N PHE A 172 8.88 -21.89 -17.48
CA PHE A 172 10.21 -22.42 -17.21
C PHE A 172 10.11 -23.60 -16.27
N LYS A 173 10.89 -24.65 -16.50
CA LYS A 173 10.98 -25.83 -15.65
C LYS A 173 12.40 -26.01 -15.11
N THR A 174 12.53 -26.30 -13.83
CA THR A 174 13.79 -26.72 -13.19
C THR A 174 13.68 -28.17 -12.70
N ALA A 175 14.82 -28.88 -12.71
CA ALA A 175 14.97 -30.23 -12.16
C ALA A 175 16.16 -30.34 -11.20
N ASP A 176 16.78 -29.21 -10.85
CA ASP A 176 17.96 -29.14 -9.98
C ASP A 176 17.77 -28.16 -8.81
N GLY A 177 16.51 -27.92 -8.43
CA GLY A 177 16.15 -27.06 -7.30
C GLY A 177 16.28 -25.57 -7.61
N GLY A 178 16.17 -25.17 -8.88
CA GLY A 178 16.17 -23.78 -9.33
C GLY A 178 17.53 -23.24 -9.76
N ASN A 179 18.58 -24.06 -9.86
CA ASN A 179 19.89 -23.62 -10.34
C ASN A 179 19.88 -23.40 -11.86
N THR A 180 19.17 -24.26 -12.61
CA THR A 180 18.96 -24.11 -14.04
C THR A 180 17.48 -24.21 -14.39
N TRP A 181 17.08 -23.49 -15.44
CA TRP A 181 15.70 -23.37 -15.89
C TRP A 181 15.61 -23.54 -17.40
N ASN A 182 14.77 -24.48 -17.84
CA ASN A 182 14.51 -24.75 -19.24
C ASN A 182 13.23 -24.03 -19.68
N LYS A 183 13.33 -23.20 -20.73
CA LYS A 183 12.19 -22.50 -21.33
C LYS A 183 11.29 -23.48 -22.09
N LEU A 184 9.99 -23.43 -21.80
CA LEU A 184 8.92 -24.21 -22.42
C LEU A 184 7.80 -23.28 -22.89
N ASN A 185 6.97 -23.79 -23.80
CA ASN A 185 5.77 -23.09 -24.23
C ASN A 185 4.62 -23.35 -23.25
N ILE A 186 3.73 -22.36 -23.13
CA ILE A 186 2.52 -22.49 -22.33
C ILE A 186 1.34 -21.86 -23.09
N PRO A 187 0.16 -22.49 -23.11
CA PRO A 187 -1.00 -21.96 -23.81
C PRO A 187 -1.46 -20.61 -23.24
N ILE A 188 -1.49 -20.50 -21.90
CA ILE A 188 -1.91 -19.31 -21.18
C ILE A 188 -0.97 -18.98 -20.00
N GLY A 189 -0.81 -17.70 -19.69
CA GLY A 189 0.08 -17.20 -18.64
C GLY A 189 -0.54 -17.24 -17.24
N GLU A 190 -1.08 -18.38 -16.83
CA GLU A 190 -1.74 -18.57 -15.52
C GLU A 190 -0.94 -19.52 -14.61
N PRO A 191 -1.25 -19.60 -13.29
CA PRO A 191 -0.58 -20.54 -12.39
C PRO A 191 -0.72 -22.01 -12.83
N VAL A 192 0.37 -22.75 -12.70
CA VAL A 192 0.40 -24.20 -12.92
C VAL A 192 0.31 -24.97 -11.60
N VAL A 193 -0.31 -26.14 -11.64
CA VAL A 193 -0.36 -27.10 -10.52
C VAL A 193 0.10 -28.46 -11.03
N PHE A 194 1.11 -29.04 -10.39
CA PHE A 194 1.61 -30.39 -10.71
C PHE A 194 1.40 -31.35 -9.54
N VAL A 195 1.10 -32.61 -9.83
CA VAL A 195 1.01 -33.68 -8.81
C VAL A 195 2.20 -34.64 -8.85
N ASN A 196 2.93 -34.62 -9.96
CA ASN A 196 4.18 -35.31 -10.18
C ASN A 196 4.95 -34.56 -11.29
N GLU A 197 6.13 -35.05 -11.68
CA GLU A 197 7.00 -34.39 -12.66
C GLU A 197 6.44 -34.30 -14.10
N HIS A 198 5.35 -35.03 -14.37
CA HIS A 198 4.76 -35.24 -15.68
C HIS A 198 3.33 -34.67 -15.78
N ASP A 199 2.48 -34.96 -14.80
CA ASP A 199 1.07 -34.57 -14.79
C ASP A 199 0.87 -33.20 -14.12
N GLY A 200 0.34 -32.26 -14.89
CA GLY A 200 0.04 -30.91 -14.43
C GLY A 200 -1.18 -30.29 -15.11
N TRP A 201 -1.69 -29.22 -14.50
CA TRP A 201 -2.88 -28.50 -14.92
C TRP A 201 -2.65 -26.99 -14.93
N LEU A 202 -3.40 -26.33 -15.79
CA LEU A 202 -3.40 -24.89 -16.00
C LEU A 202 -4.85 -24.46 -16.24
N ALA A 203 -5.35 -23.54 -15.43
CA ALA A 203 -6.74 -23.09 -15.48
C ALA A 203 -6.81 -21.57 -15.49
N GLY A 204 -7.65 -20.99 -16.34
CA GLY A 204 -7.87 -19.55 -16.42
C GLY A 204 -8.01 -19.07 -17.86
N GLY A 205 -7.12 -18.18 -18.29
CA GLY A 205 -7.15 -17.59 -19.63
C GLY A 205 -7.80 -16.22 -19.65
N ALA A 206 -7.93 -15.61 -20.83
CA ALA A 206 -8.40 -14.22 -20.95
C ALA A 206 -9.83 -14.04 -20.43
N ALA A 207 -10.71 -15.02 -20.68
CA ALA A 207 -12.08 -15.07 -20.16
C ALA A 207 -12.22 -16.00 -18.93
N GLY A 208 -11.12 -16.65 -18.49
CA GLY A 208 -11.13 -17.54 -17.33
C GLY A 208 -11.73 -18.94 -17.58
N ASN A 209 -12.13 -19.25 -18.81
CA ASN A 209 -12.89 -20.45 -19.18
C ASN A 209 -12.05 -21.55 -19.84
N GLU A 210 -10.72 -21.44 -19.80
CA GLU A 210 -9.78 -22.37 -20.41
C GLU A 210 -9.18 -23.32 -19.35
N LEU A 211 -9.05 -24.61 -19.67
CA LEU A 211 -8.44 -25.62 -18.82
C LEU A 211 -7.56 -26.54 -19.66
N TYR A 212 -6.29 -26.66 -19.26
CA TYR A 212 -5.32 -27.50 -19.93
C TYR A 212 -4.73 -28.53 -18.98
N ARG A 213 -4.34 -29.68 -19.55
CA ARG A 213 -3.57 -30.73 -18.88
C ARG A 213 -2.30 -31.03 -19.66
N THR A 214 -1.21 -31.26 -18.93
CA THR A 214 0.02 -31.84 -19.46
C THR A 214 0.24 -33.24 -18.88
N ARG A 215 0.95 -34.10 -19.61
CA ARG A 215 1.42 -35.43 -19.18
C ARG A 215 2.93 -35.60 -19.38
N ASP A 216 3.63 -34.52 -19.74
CA ASP A 216 5.06 -34.52 -20.06
C ASP A 216 5.81 -33.38 -19.34
N GLY A 217 5.24 -32.90 -18.23
CA GLY A 217 5.89 -31.89 -17.38
C GLY A 217 5.79 -30.47 -17.94
N GLY A 218 4.83 -30.22 -18.83
CA GLY A 218 4.56 -28.93 -19.46
C GLY A 218 5.23 -28.73 -20.81
N ALA A 219 5.80 -29.78 -21.41
CA ALA A 219 6.36 -29.70 -22.77
C ALA A 219 5.26 -29.62 -23.83
N SER A 220 4.12 -30.26 -23.59
CA SER A 220 2.88 -30.12 -24.36
C SER A 220 1.67 -30.03 -23.44
N TRP A 221 0.62 -29.36 -23.93
CA TRP A 221 -0.62 -29.10 -23.21
C TRP A 221 -1.81 -29.45 -24.09
N GLN A 222 -2.75 -30.19 -23.52
CA GLN A 222 -4.02 -30.54 -24.14
C GLN A 222 -5.15 -29.79 -23.43
N GLU A 223 -5.98 -29.08 -24.19
CA GLU A 223 -7.20 -28.48 -23.65
C GLU A 223 -8.19 -29.58 -23.28
N ILE A 224 -8.77 -29.49 -22.08
CA ILE A 224 -9.75 -30.44 -21.57
C ILE A 224 -10.94 -29.68 -20.97
N SER A 225 -12.08 -30.35 -20.85
CA SER A 225 -13.23 -29.84 -20.11
C SER A 225 -13.59 -30.79 -18.97
N VAL A 226 -14.06 -30.23 -17.86
CA VAL A 226 -14.63 -31.04 -16.76
C VAL A 226 -16.07 -31.45 -17.03
N ASP A 227 -16.75 -30.70 -17.91
CA ASP A 227 -18.14 -30.92 -18.32
C ASP A 227 -18.34 -30.32 -19.72
N ASN A 228 -18.56 -31.18 -20.72
CA ASN A 228 -18.76 -30.77 -22.11
C ASN A 228 -20.01 -29.90 -22.30
N SER A 229 -21.00 -29.97 -21.40
CA SER A 229 -22.21 -29.15 -21.49
C SER A 229 -21.94 -27.66 -21.23
N LEU A 230 -20.86 -27.32 -20.51
CA LEU A 230 -20.49 -25.93 -20.24
C LEU A 230 -20.20 -25.17 -21.53
N ALA A 231 -19.44 -25.76 -22.45
CA ALA A 231 -19.10 -25.16 -23.73
C ALA A 231 -20.31 -25.07 -24.70
N ILE A 232 -21.24 -26.03 -24.62
CA ILE A 232 -22.39 -26.11 -25.53
C ILE A 232 -23.47 -25.08 -25.19
N THR A 233 -23.60 -24.70 -23.92
CA THR A 233 -24.70 -23.84 -23.44
C THR A 233 -24.50 -22.33 -23.70
N ASN A 234 -23.37 -21.92 -24.29
CA ASN A 234 -22.97 -20.51 -24.47
C ASN A 234 -23.09 -19.67 -23.18
N ARG A 235 -22.93 -20.33 -22.02
CA ARG A 235 -22.97 -19.70 -20.70
C ARG A 235 -21.58 -19.18 -20.36
N SER A 236 -21.50 -18.01 -19.71
CA SER A 236 -20.25 -17.57 -19.10
C SER A 236 -19.90 -18.50 -17.93
N TYR A 237 -18.67 -18.99 -17.88
CA TYR A 237 -18.14 -19.78 -16.77
C TYR A 237 -16.65 -19.52 -16.58
N ARG A 238 -16.13 -19.82 -15.39
CA ARG A 238 -14.71 -19.67 -15.04
C ARG A 238 -14.20 -20.86 -14.27
N TYR A 239 -13.06 -21.40 -14.69
CA TYR A 239 -12.30 -22.39 -13.91
C TYR A 239 -11.46 -21.70 -12.83
N LEU A 240 -11.48 -22.25 -11.62
CA LEU A 240 -10.47 -21.96 -10.60
C LEU A 240 -9.38 -23.06 -10.63
N PRO A 241 -8.15 -22.77 -10.16
CA PRO A 241 -7.08 -23.76 -10.14
C PRO A 241 -7.50 -25.05 -9.40
N PRO A 242 -7.17 -26.24 -9.93
CA PRO A 242 -7.47 -27.48 -9.25
C PRO A 242 -6.60 -27.64 -7.99
N THR A 243 -7.15 -28.28 -6.97
CA THR A 243 -6.40 -28.70 -5.78
C THR A 243 -6.35 -30.21 -5.72
N PHE A 244 -5.16 -30.76 -5.52
CA PHE A 244 -4.94 -32.20 -5.42
C PHE A 244 -4.54 -32.59 -4.00
N THR A 245 -5.08 -33.71 -3.56
CA THR A 245 -4.82 -34.31 -2.25
C THR A 245 -3.70 -35.35 -2.34
N ASN A 246 -3.60 -35.97 -3.52
CA ASN A 246 -2.58 -36.90 -3.94
C ASN A 246 -2.58 -36.95 -5.48
N ALA A 247 -1.76 -37.82 -6.07
CA ALA A 247 -1.63 -37.92 -7.52
C ALA A 247 -2.91 -38.34 -8.26
N ARG A 248 -3.91 -38.91 -7.58
CA ARG A 248 -5.16 -39.42 -8.19
C ARG A 248 -6.38 -38.58 -7.84
N GLU A 249 -6.47 -38.09 -6.61
CA GLU A 249 -7.66 -37.43 -6.09
C GLU A 249 -7.47 -35.92 -6.00
N GLY A 250 -8.37 -35.19 -6.67
CA GLY A 250 -8.37 -33.73 -6.70
C GLY A 250 -9.75 -33.15 -6.95
N LYS A 251 -9.85 -31.84 -6.77
CA LYS A 251 -11.09 -31.07 -6.94
C LYS A 251 -10.82 -29.83 -7.77
N ILE A 252 -11.78 -29.47 -8.62
CA ILE A 252 -11.75 -28.25 -9.42
C ILE A 252 -13.08 -27.50 -9.28
N PRO A 253 -13.05 -26.27 -8.75
CA PRO A 253 -14.23 -25.40 -8.72
C PRO A 253 -14.44 -24.72 -10.08
N VAL A 254 -15.71 -24.61 -10.48
CA VAL A 254 -16.14 -23.87 -11.66
C VAL A 254 -17.26 -22.93 -11.28
N ILE A 255 -17.10 -21.64 -11.55
CA ILE A 255 -18.17 -20.64 -11.40
C ILE A 255 -18.95 -20.61 -12.70
N VAL A 256 -20.27 -20.83 -12.66
CA VAL A 256 -21.13 -20.93 -13.84
C VAL A 256 -22.26 -19.91 -13.75
N LYS A 257 -22.45 -19.14 -14.82
CA LYS A 257 -23.65 -18.31 -14.99
C LYS A 257 -24.81 -19.17 -15.45
N THR A 258 -25.92 -19.11 -14.73
CA THR A 258 -27.19 -19.78 -15.04
C THR A 258 -28.29 -18.75 -15.29
N ASP A 259 -29.45 -19.23 -15.73
CA ASP A 259 -30.62 -18.36 -15.95
C ASP A 259 -31.15 -17.76 -14.65
N ASN A 260 -30.91 -18.43 -13.51
CA ASN A 260 -31.41 -18.04 -12.19
C ASN A 260 -30.36 -17.32 -11.31
N GLY A 261 -29.16 -17.02 -11.84
CA GLY A 261 -28.07 -16.44 -11.06
C GLY A 261 -26.73 -17.07 -11.43
N SER A 262 -25.76 -17.06 -10.51
CA SER A 262 -24.51 -17.78 -10.68
C SER A 262 -24.37 -18.85 -9.61
N GLU A 263 -23.60 -19.90 -9.88
CA GLU A 263 -23.36 -20.99 -8.94
C GLU A 263 -21.91 -21.45 -9.01
N ILE A 264 -21.42 -22.06 -7.93
CA ILE A 264 -20.16 -22.81 -7.93
C ILE A 264 -20.49 -24.28 -8.07
N ARG A 265 -19.89 -24.92 -9.06
CA ARG A 265 -19.87 -26.37 -9.25
C ARG A 265 -18.52 -26.91 -8.82
N LEU A 266 -18.51 -27.85 -7.89
CA LEU A 266 -17.32 -28.54 -7.43
C LEU A 266 -17.25 -29.89 -8.15
N TYR A 267 -16.24 -30.06 -8.99
CA TYR A 267 -15.96 -31.34 -9.64
C TYR A 267 -14.81 -32.06 -8.93
N VAL A 268 -14.86 -33.38 -8.88
CA VAL A 268 -13.82 -34.24 -8.30
C VAL A 268 -13.28 -35.18 -9.34
N THR A 269 -11.99 -35.46 -9.25
CA THR A 269 -11.36 -36.56 -9.94
C THR A 269 -10.85 -37.57 -8.93
N ARG A 270 -10.86 -38.85 -9.32
CA ARG A 270 -10.22 -39.97 -8.59
C ARG A 270 -9.22 -40.73 -9.46
N ASP A 271 -8.94 -40.21 -10.64
CA ASP A 271 -8.18 -40.86 -11.71
C ASP A 271 -7.12 -39.94 -12.33
N SER A 272 -6.59 -39.02 -11.53
CA SER A 272 -5.55 -38.06 -11.95
C SER A 272 -6.07 -37.14 -13.05
N GLY A 273 -7.27 -36.58 -12.87
CA GLY A 273 -7.90 -35.64 -13.80
C GLY A 273 -8.13 -36.22 -15.19
N GLN A 274 -8.34 -37.53 -15.32
CA GLN A 274 -8.79 -38.15 -16.58
C GLN A 274 -10.30 -37.97 -16.75
N SER A 275 -11.04 -38.10 -15.66
CA SER A 275 -12.45 -37.76 -15.57
C SER A 275 -12.73 -36.88 -14.35
N TRP A 276 -13.78 -36.07 -14.49
CA TRP A 276 -14.27 -35.17 -13.47
C TRP A 276 -15.76 -35.43 -13.27
N GLN A 277 -16.19 -35.54 -12.02
CA GLN A 277 -17.57 -35.78 -11.64
C GLN A 277 -18.08 -34.65 -10.75
N LEU A 278 -19.27 -34.14 -11.01
CA LEU A 278 -19.90 -33.11 -10.19
C LEU A 278 -20.22 -33.70 -8.80
N GLU A 279 -19.62 -33.14 -7.75
CA GLU A 279 -19.86 -33.54 -6.36
C GLU A 279 -20.84 -32.60 -5.65
N ALA A 280 -20.80 -31.29 -5.93
CA ALA A 280 -21.69 -30.33 -5.30
C ALA A 280 -21.93 -29.10 -6.18
N THR A 281 -23.12 -28.51 -6.03
CA THR A 281 -23.50 -27.22 -6.61
C THR A 281 -23.96 -26.29 -5.51
N LEU A 282 -23.46 -25.05 -5.53
CA LEU A 282 -23.71 -24.02 -4.53
C LEU A 282 -24.19 -22.76 -5.22
N PRO A 283 -25.43 -22.29 -4.97
CA PRO A 283 -25.87 -21.01 -5.52
C PRO A 283 -25.04 -19.87 -4.94
N LEU A 284 -24.62 -18.94 -5.79
CA LEU A 284 -24.02 -17.67 -5.37
C LEU A 284 -25.12 -16.61 -5.19
N PRO A 285 -24.89 -15.60 -4.34
CA PRO A 285 -25.82 -14.49 -4.15
C PRO A 285 -26.16 -13.76 -5.47
N SER A 286 -27.32 -13.10 -5.50
CA SER A 286 -27.76 -12.34 -6.67
C SER A 286 -26.74 -11.29 -7.10
N GLY A 287 -26.49 -11.18 -8.40
CA GLY A 287 -25.50 -10.24 -8.95
C GLY A 287 -24.08 -10.80 -9.04
N TYR A 288 -23.79 -11.99 -8.48
CA TYR A 288 -22.52 -12.66 -8.76
C TYR A 288 -22.36 -13.04 -10.23
N THR A 289 -21.15 -12.88 -10.76
CA THR A 289 -20.78 -13.28 -12.13
C THR A 289 -19.44 -14.03 -12.11
N PRO A 290 -19.15 -14.88 -13.11
CA PRO A 290 -17.90 -15.65 -13.17
C PRO A 290 -16.61 -14.80 -13.13
N GLU A 291 -16.69 -13.53 -13.52
CA GLU A 291 -15.55 -12.61 -13.57
C GLU A 291 -15.14 -12.13 -12.17
N MET A 292 -16.03 -12.19 -11.18
CA MET A 292 -15.75 -11.73 -9.83
C MET A 292 -14.97 -12.76 -9.00
N PRO A 293 -14.04 -12.31 -8.14
CA PRO A 293 -13.32 -13.20 -7.24
C PRO A 293 -14.27 -13.76 -6.17
N VAL A 294 -14.05 -15.02 -5.82
CA VAL A 294 -14.78 -15.70 -4.76
C VAL A 294 -13.76 -16.32 -3.79
N PRO A 295 -13.67 -15.84 -2.54
CA PRO A 295 -12.78 -16.42 -1.54
C PRO A 295 -13.20 -17.86 -1.24
N LEU A 296 -12.39 -18.82 -1.69
CA LEU A 296 -12.67 -20.25 -1.65
C LEU A 296 -11.39 -21.00 -1.29
N SER A 297 -11.47 -21.87 -0.30
CA SER A 297 -10.44 -22.85 0.01
C SER A 297 -10.97 -24.25 -0.17
N VAL A 298 -10.23 -25.07 -0.92
CA VAL A 298 -10.60 -26.46 -1.20
C VAL A 298 -9.61 -27.38 -0.49
N LEU A 299 -10.12 -28.22 0.40
CA LEU A 299 -9.35 -29.23 1.12
C LEU A 299 -9.76 -30.63 0.67
N PRO A 300 -8.95 -31.66 0.99
CA PRO A 300 -9.28 -33.04 0.65
C PRO A 300 -10.68 -33.46 1.11
N THR A 301 -11.01 -33.16 2.35
CA THR A 301 -12.23 -33.66 3.02
C THR A 301 -13.40 -32.69 3.01
N GLN A 302 -13.18 -31.42 2.65
CA GLN A 302 -14.23 -30.38 2.67
C GLN A 302 -13.86 -29.20 1.80
N SER A 303 -14.84 -28.41 1.38
CA SER A 303 -14.60 -27.12 0.71
C SER A 303 -15.20 -25.99 1.53
N LEU A 304 -14.44 -24.92 1.74
CA LEU A 304 -14.87 -23.74 2.48
C LEU A 304 -15.01 -22.56 1.54
N LEU A 305 -16.22 -22.06 1.44
CA LEU A 305 -16.59 -20.94 0.60
C LEU A 305 -17.08 -19.81 1.49
N LEU A 306 -16.54 -18.60 1.29
CA LEU A 306 -17.12 -17.40 1.87
C LEU A 306 -17.95 -16.68 0.81
N LEU A 307 -19.14 -16.23 1.18
CA LEU A 307 -20.01 -15.42 0.34
C LEU A 307 -19.95 -13.95 0.77
N PRO A 308 -19.21 -13.06 0.08
CA PRO A 308 -18.96 -11.70 0.54
C PRO A 308 -20.21 -10.86 0.82
N GLN A 309 -21.27 -11.02 0.01
CA GLN A 309 -22.53 -10.29 0.20
C GLN A 309 -23.33 -10.75 1.43
N ALA A 310 -23.26 -12.03 1.78
CA ALA A 310 -23.99 -12.61 2.92
C ALA A 310 -23.12 -12.68 4.19
N GLN A 311 -21.81 -12.47 4.08
CA GLN A 311 -20.81 -12.66 5.13
C GLN A 311 -20.83 -14.07 5.76
N GLN A 312 -21.44 -15.04 5.09
CA GLN A 312 -21.59 -16.41 5.58
C GLN A 312 -20.50 -17.32 5.02
N ILE A 313 -19.96 -18.17 5.90
CA ILE A 313 -19.05 -19.24 5.52
C ILE A 313 -19.87 -20.52 5.35
N HIS A 314 -19.87 -21.04 4.12
CA HIS A 314 -20.45 -22.31 3.75
C HIS A 314 -19.36 -23.37 3.73
N ILE A 315 -19.58 -24.42 4.50
CA ILE A 315 -18.72 -25.61 4.49
C ILE A 315 -19.46 -26.71 3.77
N VAL A 316 -18.82 -27.23 2.73
CA VAL A 316 -19.34 -28.29 1.89
C VAL A 316 -18.57 -29.55 2.21
N ASN A 317 -19.21 -30.44 2.94
CA ASN A 317 -18.67 -31.76 3.25
C ASN A 317 -19.20 -32.76 2.21
N PRO A 318 -18.34 -33.53 1.53
CA PRO A 318 -18.78 -34.62 0.67
C PRO A 318 -19.66 -35.61 1.46
N PRO A 319 -20.76 -36.12 0.87
CA PRO A 319 -21.19 -35.95 -0.52
C PRO A 319 -22.20 -34.81 -0.73
N ALA A 320 -21.86 -33.58 -0.30
CA ALA A 320 -22.64 -32.33 -0.45
C ALA A 320 -23.53 -31.92 0.74
N THR A 321 -23.16 -32.27 1.98
CA THR A 321 -23.75 -31.61 3.15
C THR A 321 -23.21 -30.18 3.24
N ILE A 322 -24.09 -29.20 3.02
CA ILE A 322 -23.78 -27.77 3.16
C ILE A 322 -24.15 -27.35 4.57
N ASN A 323 -23.16 -26.96 5.37
CA ASN A 323 -23.36 -26.38 6.68
C ASN A 323 -22.97 -24.90 6.65
N VAL A 324 -23.84 -24.03 7.16
CA VAL A 324 -23.48 -22.63 7.44
C VAL A 324 -22.95 -22.59 8.86
N LYS A 325 -21.66 -22.32 9.02
CA LYS A 325 -21.01 -22.38 10.34
C LYS A 325 -21.02 -21.05 11.08
N THR A 326 -20.87 -19.93 10.38
CA THR A 326 -20.73 -18.61 11.03
C THR A 326 -20.93 -17.46 10.06
N THR A 327 -20.99 -16.25 10.62
CA THR A 327 -20.89 -14.98 9.90
C THR A 327 -19.56 -14.33 10.27
N LEU A 328 -18.69 -14.07 9.27
CA LEU A 328 -17.54 -13.19 9.51
C LEU A 328 -18.09 -11.76 9.59
N ALA A 329 -18.10 -11.16 10.78
CA ALA A 329 -18.87 -9.95 11.08
C ALA A 329 -18.50 -8.66 10.30
N LYS A 330 -17.65 -8.73 9.27
CA LYS A 330 -17.11 -7.55 8.57
C LYS A 330 -17.07 -7.75 7.05
N GLN A 331 -17.42 -6.70 6.29
CA GLN A 331 -17.39 -6.67 4.82
C GLN A 331 -15.94 -6.60 4.30
N GLY A 332 -15.68 -7.12 3.09
CA GLY A 332 -14.42 -6.89 2.38
C GLY A 332 -13.39 -8.01 2.43
N VAL A 333 -13.79 -9.25 2.74
CA VAL A 333 -12.88 -10.41 2.59
C VAL A 333 -12.62 -10.69 1.11
N ILE A 334 -11.34 -10.79 0.76
CA ILE A 334 -10.87 -10.97 -0.62
C ILE A 334 -10.14 -12.29 -0.85
N ASP A 335 -9.68 -12.95 0.22
CA ASP A 335 -9.02 -14.25 0.13
C ASP A 335 -9.34 -15.12 1.37
N LEU A 336 -9.37 -16.44 1.17
CA LEU A 336 -9.67 -17.44 2.19
C LEU A 336 -8.79 -18.66 1.92
N GLN A 337 -7.90 -18.98 2.86
CA GLN A 337 -6.95 -20.09 2.73
C GLN A 337 -6.98 -20.96 3.97
N MET A 338 -7.36 -22.23 3.82
CA MET A 338 -7.28 -23.24 4.87
C MET A 338 -6.04 -24.09 4.66
N SER A 339 -5.24 -24.27 5.71
CA SER A 339 -4.09 -25.18 5.69
C SER A 339 -4.44 -26.58 6.18
N THR A 340 -5.49 -26.70 7.00
CA THR A 340 -6.08 -27.96 7.46
C THR A 340 -7.60 -27.81 7.58
N SER A 341 -8.33 -28.89 7.88
CA SER A 341 -9.78 -28.81 8.10
C SER A 341 -10.19 -27.94 9.29
N GLN A 342 -9.23 -27.60 10.18
CA GLN A 342 -9.46 -26.78 11.37
C GLN A 342 -8.80 -25.40 11.29
N ARG A 343 -7.66 -25.28 10.62
CA ARG A 343 -6.82 -24.07 10.61
C ARG A 343 -6.84 -23.38 9.25
N GLY A 344 -6.93 -22.06 9.28
CA GLY A 344 -6.84 -21.24 8.07
C GLY A 344 -6.92 -19.76 8.35
N TRP A 345 -6.61 -18.97 7.34
CA TRP A 345 -6.63 -17.53 7.36
C TRP A 345 -7.62 -16.95 6.35
N ALA A 346 -8.17 -15.78 6.65
CA ALA A 346 -8.99 -14.98 5.74
C ALA A 346 -8.39 -13.57 5.66
N LEU A 347 -8.16 -13.10 4.44
CA LEU A 347 -7.65 -11.76 4.18
C LEU A 347 -8.82 -10.83 3.89
N GLN A 348 -8.93 -9.78 4.69
CA GLN A 348 -9.92 -8.74 4.53
C GLN A 348 -9.25 -7.44 4.16
N ILE A 349 -9.81 -6.76 3.16
CA ILE A 349 -9.53 -5.36 2.90
C ILE A 349 -10.76 -4.57 3.34
N GLN A 350 -10.60 -3.79 4.41
CA GLN A 350 -11.60 -2.87 4.88
C GLN A 350 -11.19 -1.47 4.47
N GLY A 351 -12.05 -0.75 3.76
CA GLY A 351 -11.67 0.58 3.32
C GLY A 351 -12.85 1.44 2.99
N ASN A 352 -12.64 2.73 3.16
CA ASN A 352 -13.58 3.71 2.67
C ASN A 352 -13.10 4.16 1.29
N LEU A 353 -13.83 3.74 0.24
CA LEU A 353 -13.57 4.15 -1.15
C LEU A 353 -13.51 5.69 -1.30
N ILE A 354 -14.09 6.44 -0.34
CA ILE A 354 -14.08 7.90 -0.26
C ILE A 354 -12.80 8.44 0.39
N THR A 355 -12.14 7.72 1.31
CA THR A 355 -10.87 8.20 1.92
C THR A 355 -9.63 7.63 1.25
N GLY A 356 -9.76 6.59 0.41
CA GLY A 356 -8.60 5.88 -0.18
C GLY A 356 -7.82 5.05 0.84
N HIS A 357 -8.25 5.02 2.10
CA HIS A 357 -7.71 4.15 3.12
C HIS A 357 -8.30 2.76 2.95
N GLN A 358 -7.44 1.80 2.60
CA GLN A 358 -7.70 0.38 2.59
C GLN A 358 -6.80 -0.27 3.65
N GLU A 359 -7.39 -0.68 4.76
CA GLU A 359 -6.72 -1.44 5.81
C GLU A 359 -6.84 -2.93 5.48
N ALA A 360 -5.69 -3.60 5.43
CA ALA A 360 -5.66 -5.05 5.37
C ALA A 360 -5.74 -5.62 6.78
N HIS A 361 -6.71 -6.51 7.00
CA HIS A 361 -6.86 -7.28 8.22
C HIS A 361 -6.70 -8.76 7.88
N LEU A 362 -5.93 -9.47 8.68
CA LEU A 362 -5.78 -10.91 8.57
C LEU A 362 -6.55 -11.55 9.72
N TRP A 363 -7.31 -12.59 9.43
CA TRP A 363 -8.12 -13.32 10.41
C TRP A 363 -7.68 -14.77 10.42
N ARG A 364 -7.64 -15.41 11.59
CA ARG A 364 -7.41 -16.87 11.71
C ARG A 364 -8.63 -17.59 12.26
N THR A 365 -8.78 -18.84 11.84
CA THR A 365 -9.66 -19.81 12.48
C THR A 365 -8.85 -21.02 12.95
N ARG A 366 -9.30 -21.66 14.03
CA ARG A 366 -8.74 -22.91 14.58
C ARG A 366 -9.78 -24.02 14.75
N ASP A 367 -11.02 -23.77 14.33
CA ASP A 367 -12.18 -24.67 14.49
C ASP A 367 -12.93 -24.88 13.16
N GLY A 368 -12.20 -24.74 12.05
CA GLY A 368 -12.69 -24.97 10.71
C GLY A 368 -13.68 -23.91 10.25
N GLY A 369 -13.41 -22.65 10.58
CA GLY A 369 -14.20 -21.49 10.16
C GLY A 369 -15.45 -21.22 11.00
N THR A 370 -15.55 -21.79 12.21
CA THR A 370 -16.68 -21.53 13.14
C THR A 370 -16.46 -20.20 13.87
N THR A 371 -15.25 -19.97 14.34
CA THR A 371 -14.82 -18.70 14.94
C THR A 371 -13.61 -18.14 14.20
N TRP A 372 -13.51 -16.81 14.21
CA TRP A 372 -12.44 -16.06 13.58
C TRP A 372 -11.89 -15.02 14.53
N VAL A 373 -10.57 -14.99 14.65
CA VAL A 373 -9.84 -14.07 15.52
C VAL A 373 -8.92 -13.23 14.64
N GLU A 374 -8.95 -11.93 14.81
CA GLU A 374 -8.06 -11.01 14.09
C GLU A 374 -6.60 -11.29 14.49
N ILE A 375 -5.73 -11.39 13.48
CA ILE A 375 -4.29 -11.55 13.62
C ILE A 375 -3.65 -10.17 13.52
N PRO A 376 -2.89 -9.71 14.53
CA PRO A 376 -2.11 -8.50 14.40
C PRO A 376 -1.01 -8.72 13.35
N LEU A 377 -1.04 -7.95 12.27
CA LEU A 377 0.00 -8.02 11.24
C LEU A 377 1.34 -7.49 11.77
N PRO A 378 2.48 -7.95 11.20
CA PRO A 378 3.79 -7.41 11.53
C PRO A 378 3.86 -5.97 11.08
N CYS A 379 3.53 -5.05 11.98
CA CYS A 379 4.02 -3.71 11.84
C CYS A 379 5.47 -3.74 12.30
N LYS A 380 6.38 -3.17 11.51
CA LYS A 380 7.51 -2.50 12.13
C LYS A 380 6.85 -1.48 13.07
N GLN A 381 6.95 -1.71 14.38
CA GLN A 381 6.85 -0.60 15.31
C GLN A 381 7.98 0.32 14.89
N LEU A 382 7.69 1.32 14.06
CA LEU A 382 8.45 2.54 14.15
C LEU A 382 8.40 2.88 15.64
N PRO A 383 9.57 3.08 16.29
CA PRO A 383 9.62 3.33 17.73
C PRO A 383 8.53 4.32 18.07
N ARG A 384 7.71 4.03 19.11
CA ARG A 384 6.57 4.85 19.56
C ARG A 384 6.76 6.27 19.05
N GLN A 385 6.03 6.66 17.99
CA GLN A 385 6.09 8.03 17.56
C GLN A 385 5.46 8.84 18.69
N ASN A 386 6.33 9.38 19.54
CA ASN A 386 6.07 10.60 20.28
C ASN A 386 5.41 11.61 19.32
N PRO A 387 4.47 12.40 19.82
CA PRO A 387 3.30 12.89 19.10
C PRO A 387 3.64 13.55 17.76
N PHE A 388 2.84 13.18 16.75
CA PHE A 388 2.60 13.84 15.47
C PHE A 388 3.69 14.78 14.92
N LYS A 389 4.37 14.32 13.86
CA LYS A 389 5.19 15.17 13.00
C LYS A 389 4.30 15.98 12.04
N GLY A 390 4.64 17.25 11.74
CA GLY A 390 3.93 18.09 10.77
C GLY A 390 4.04 17.66 9.29
N TYR A 391 4.41 16.42 9.03
CA TYR A 391 4.47 15.76 7.73
C TYR A 391 4.19 14.25 7.90
N GLN A 392 3.77 13.59 6.83
CA GLN A 392 3.56 12.14 6.79
C GLN A 392 4.06 11.54 5.48
N THR A 393 4.30 10.24 5.48
CA THR A 393 4.40 9.47 4.24
C THR A 393 2.98 9.23 3.70
N PHE A 394 2.78 9.46 2.42
CA PHE A 394 1.52 9.22 1.73
C PHE A 394 1.78 8.36 0.49
N THR A 395 0.90 7.39 0.27
CA THR A 395 0.87 6.59 -0.95
C THR A 395 -0.49 6.76 -1.63
N GLY A 396 -0.50 7.24 -2.87
CA GLY A 396 -1.73 7.50 -3.59
C GLY A 396 -1.59 8.52 -4.70
N GLN A 397 -2.70 9.15 -5.07
CA GLN A 397 -2.77 10.09 -6.18
C GLN A 397 -2.81 11.52 -5.66
N GLY A 398 -2.06 12.40 -6.31
CA GLY A 398 -2.13 13.84 -6.12
C GLY A 398 -2.18 14.59 -7.44
N PHE A 399 -2.39 15.88 -7.37
CA PHE A 399 -2.30 16.73 -8.56
C PHE A 399 -1.71 18.08 -8.19
N ASP A 400 -1.21 18.75 -9.21
CA ASP A 400 -0.81 20.14 -9.09
C ASP A 400 -1.54 20.99 -10.12
N LYS A 401 -1.73 22.24 -9.75
CA LYS A 401 -2.38 23.26 -10.56
C LYS A 401 -1.84 24.61 -10.13
N CYS A 402 -1.61 25.46 -11.13
CA CYS A 402 -1.04 26.79 -10.92
C CYS A 402 -1.83 27.62 -9.89
N GLU A 403 -3.15 27.83 -10.07
CA GLU A 403 -4.02 28.41 -9.05
C GLU A 403 -4.77 27.30 -8.30
N ILE A 404 -4.66 27.30 -6.97
CA ILE A 404 -5.35 26.34 -6.11
C ILE A 404 -6.88 26.44 -6.31
N PRO A 405 -7.62 25.32 -6.48
CA PRO A 405 -9.07 25.38 -6.69
C PRO A 405 -9.82 25.89 -5.46
N THR A 406 -11.10 26.23 -5.59
CA THR A 406 -11.91 26.66 -4.43
C THR A 406 -12.20 25.49 -3.48
N LEU A 407 -12.53 25.81 -2.21
CA LEU A 407 -12.92 24.81 -1.21
C LEU A 407 -14.07 23.91 -1.68
N SER A 408 -15.06 24.47 -2.39
CA SER A 408 -16.21 23.71 -2.91
C SER A 408 -15.81 22.76 -4.05
N GLN A 409 -14.89 23.19 -4.92
CA GLN A 409 -14.38 22.34 -5.99
C GLN A 409 -13.57 21.18 -5.40
N LEU A 410 -12.69 21.46 -4.43
CA LEU A 410 -11.92 20.43 -3.75
C LEU A 410 -12.76 19.51 -2.85
N GLN A 411 -13.84 20.01 -2.25
CA GLN A 411 -14.81 19.18 -1.52
C GLN A 411 -15.52 18.18 -2.45
N THR A 412 -15.85 18.63 -3.66
CA THR A 412 -16.41 17.74 -4.68
C THR A 412 -15.38 16.70 -5.09
N TRP A 413 -14.16 17.14 -5.41
CA TRP A 413 -13.09 16.28 -5.91
C TRP A 413 -12.58 15.26 -4.89
N VAL A 414 -12.50 15.59 -3.61
CA VAL A 414 -12.06 14.62 -2.60
C VAL A 414 -13.02 13.44 -2.47
N SER A 415 -14.32 13.67 -2.72
CA SER A 415 -15.35 12.63 -2.65
C SER A 415 -15.60 11.88 -3.96
N LYS A 416 -15.19 12.46 -5.10
CA LYS A 416 -15.54 11.96 -6.44
C LYS A 416 -14.35 11.57 -7.30
N SER A 417 -13.12 11.95 -6.93
CA SER A 417 -11.90 11.66 -7.66
C SER A 417 -10.97 10.75 -6.84
N PRO A 418 -9.93 10.15 -7.45
CA PRO A 418 -8.94 9.34 -6.75
C PRO A 418 -7.86 10.17 -6.01
N TYR A 419 -7.83 11.49 -6.19
CA TYR A 419 -6.78 12.35 -5.64
C TYR A 419 -6.98 12.70 -4.17
N ARG A 420 -5.93 12.59 -3.34
CA ARG A 420 -5.93 12.97 -1.90
C ARG A 420 -4.76 13.88 -1.50
N ALA A 421 -3.93 14.27 -2.47
CA ALA A 421 -2.91 15.29 -2.27
C ALA A 421 -3.02 16.41 -3.30
N VAL A 422 -2.77 17.64 -2.88
CA VAL A 422 -2.76 18.81 -3.78
C VAL A 422 -1.51 19.67 -3.53
N ASN A 423 -0.86 20.08 -4.61
CA ASN A 423 0.30 20.98 -4.53
C ASN A 423 -0.09 22.40 -4.11
N LEU A 424 0.78 23.04 -3.34
CA LEU A 424 0.64 24.43 -2.89
C LEU A 424 1.84 25.26 -3.38
N TYR A 425 1.66 26.07 -4.43
CA TYR A 425 2.70 27.03 -4.83
C TYR A 425 2.74 28.21 -3.85
N MET A 426 3.60 28.11 -2.83
CA MET A 426 3.59 29.00 -1.66
C MET A 426 4.23 30.37 -1.91
N GLY A 427 5.20 30.44 -2.81
CA GLY A 427 5.99 31.65 -3.08
C GLY A 427 7.20 31.40 -3.96
N GLY A 428 8.14 32.35 -3.96
CA GLY A 428 9.37 32.36 -4.75
C GLY A 428 9.33 33.32 -5.93
N ALA A 429 10.50 33.81 -6.34
CA ALA A 429 10.65 34.87 -7.35
C ALA A 429 10.20 34.46 -8.77
N CYS A 430 10.11 33.16 -9.04
CA CYS A 430 9.71 32.61 -10.34
C CYS A 430 8.28 32.06 -10.34
N ARG A 431 7.54 32.16 -9.22
CA ARG A 431 6.17 31.66 -9.14
C ARG A 431 5.24 32.46 -10.06
N SER A 432 4.57 31.79 -11.01
CA SER A 432 3.67 32.46 -11.96
C SER A 432 2.27 32.73 -11.42
N CYS A 433 1.71 31.85 -10.60
CA CYS A 433 0.36 32.01 -10.04
C CYS A 433 0.37 32.64 -8.66
N ALA A 434 -0.60 33.51 -8.41
CA ALA A 434 -0.66 34.31 -7.20
C ALA A 434 -1.06 33.48 -5.97
N ASN A 435 -1.95 32.49 -6.16
CA ASN A 435 -2.51 31.67 -5.08
C ASN A 435 -3.02 32.53 -3.93
N THR A 436 -3.78 33.59 -4.24
CA THR A 436 -4.26 34.58 -3.25
C THR A 436 -5.16 33.97 -2.19
N SER A 437 -5.84 32.86 -2.50
CA SER A 437 -6.70 32.12 -1.56
C SER A 437 -5.90 31.28 -0.55
N LEU A 438 -4.61 31.07 -0.78
CA LEU A 438 -3.77 30.22 0.07
C LEU A 438 -3.47 30.91 1.42
N SER A 439 -4.19 30.47 2.44
CA SER A 439 -4.07 30.92 3.84
C SER A 439 -4.07 29.73 4.80
N ALA A 440 -3.64 29.96 6.05
CA ALA A 440 -3.74 28.93 7.09
C ALA A 440 -5.18 28.43 7.30
N SER A 441 -6.16 29.34 7.26
CA SER A 441 -7.59 28.99 7.39
C SER A 441 -8.08 28.09 6.24
N TYR A 442 -7.64 28.39 5.02
CA TYR A 442 -7.99 27.62 3.83
C TYR A 442 -7.38 26.20 3.90
N LEU A 443 -6.10 26.08 4.29
CA LEU A 443 -5.45 24.78 4.47
C LEU A 443 -6.06 23.96 5.60
N SER A 444 -6.43 24.61 6.72
CA SER A 444 -7.15 23.95 7.81
C SER A 444 -8.48 23.36 7.32
N GLN A 445 -9.23 24.10 6.50
CA GLN A 445 -10.50 23.62 5.96
C GLN A 445 -10.28 22.46 4.98
N LEU A 446 -9.30 22.54 4.07
CA LEU A 446 -8.99 21.43 3.17
C LEU A 446 -8.53 20.17 3.90
N SER A 447 -7.74 20.31 4.97
CA SER A 447 -7.33 19.17 5.79
C SER A 447 -8.52 18.50 6.48
N GLN A 448 -9.52 19.27 6.93
CA GLN A 448 -10.78 18.71 7.45
C GLN A 448 -11.59 17.96 6.37
N GLN A 449 -11.41 18.30 5.09
CA GLN A 449 -12.00 17.52 3.99
C GLN A 449 -11.23 16.23 3.68
N GLY A 450 -10.03 16.05 4.25
CA GLY A 450 -9.17 14.88 4.02
C GLY A 450 -8.03 15.11 3.02
N TRP A 451 -7.73 16.37 2.64
CA TRP A 451 -6.58 16.66 1.77
C TRP A 451 -5.26 16.66 2.53
N THR A 452 -4.23 16.18 1.85
CA THR A 452 -2.81 16.36 2.19
C THR A 452 -2.16 17.29 1.17
N PHE A 453 -0.97 17.82 1.48
CA PHE A 453 -0.39 18.90 0.67
C PHE A 453 1.05 18.66 0.23
N ILE A 454 1.40 19.17 -0.96
CA ILE A 454 2.79 19.22 -1.47
C ILE A 454 3.21 20.68 -1.48
N PRO A 455 3.83 21.22 -0.42
CA PRO A 455 4.19 22.63 -0.36
C PRO A 455 5.41 22.91 -1.25
N THR A 456 5.27 23.81 -2.21
CA THR A 456 6.26 24.03 -3.27
C THR A 456 6.68 25.48 -3.36
N TRP A 457 7.98 25.71 -3.52
CA TRP A 457 8.62 27.01 -3.60
C TRP A 457 9.33 27.19 -4.94
N VAL A 458 8.96 28.25 -5.67
CA VAL A 458 9.42 28.49 -7.05
C VAL A 458 10.41 29.66 -7.08
N GLY A 459 11.63 29.38 -6.62
CA GLY A 459 12.73 30.35 -6.52
C GLY A 459 13.50 30.56 -7.83
N PRO A 460 14.67 31.24 -7.78
CA PRO A 460 15.56 31.42 -8.93
C PRO A 460 15.87 30.12 -9.67
N GLN A 461 15.90 30.18 -11.01
CA GLN A 461 16.17 29.00 -11.85
C GLN A 461 17.64 28.91 -12.23
N SER A 462 18.13 27.72 -12.54
CA SER A 462 19.53 27.54 -12.94
C SER A 462 19.87 28.36 -14.19
N ALA A 463 21.12 28.80 -14.30
CA ALA A 463 21.58 29.46 -15.52
C ALA A 463 21.43 28.49 -16.72
N GLY A 464 20.94 29.01 -17.85
CA GLY A 464 20.55 28.18 -18.99
C GLY A 464 19.10 27.68 -18.96
N TYR A 465 18.29 28.02 -17.94
CA TYR A 465 16.84 27.87 -18.03
C TYR A 465 16.27 28.80 -19.11
N GLY A 466 15.56 28.21 -20.08
CA GLY A 466 14.97 28.90 -21.24
C GLY A 466 13.55 29.44 -21.04
N GLY A 467 12.96 29.30 -19.85
CA GLY A 467 11.60 29.78 -19.56
C GLY A 467 11.55 31.22 -19.05
N GLY A 468 10.31 31.68 -18.77
CA GLY A 468 9.98 33.10 -18.57
C GLY A 468 10.41 33.73 -17.24
N CYS A 469 11.06 33.02 -16.33
CA CYS A 469 11.59 33.65 -15.12
C CYS A 469 12.85 34.45 -15.44
N SER A 470 13.11 35.58 -14.78
CA SER A 470 14.35 36.37 -14.89
C SER A 470 15.34 36.14 -13.73
N SER A 471 14.89 35.65 -12.58
CA SER A 471 15.75 35.35 -11.43
C SER A 471 16.60 34.10 -11.69
N ARG A 472 17.91 34.15 -11.39
CA ARG A 472 18.87 33.09 -11.71
C ARG A 472 19.76 32.68 -10.55
N ILE A 473 20.06 31.39 -10.49
CA ILE A 473 21.13 30.82 -9.66
C ILE A 473 22.48 31.25 -10.24
N SER A 474 23.37 31.73 -9.39
CA SER A 474 24.73 32.13 -9.77
C SER A 474 25.55 30.93 -10.23
N ASN A 475 26.36 31.08 -11.27
CA ASN A 475 27.33 30.05 -11.67
C ASN A 475 28.50 29.90 -10.68
N ASN A 476 28.66 30.82 -9.72
CA ASN A 476 29.60 30.66 -8.62
C ASN A 476 28.97 29.77 -7.54
N THR A 477 29.60 28.63 -7.22
CA THR A 477 29.05 27.62 -6.31
C THR A 477 28.83 28.13 -4.88
N ASN A 478 29.70 29.00 -4.36
CA ASN A 478 29.53 29.59 -3.02
C ASN A 478 28.33 30.53 -2.97
N THR A 479 28.20 31.40 -3.99
CA THR A 479 27.04 32.28 -4.13
C THR A 479 25.76 31.47 -4.31
N ALA A 480 25.79 30.42 -5.15
CA ALA A 480 24.66 29.53 -5.39
C ALA A 480 24.19 28.84 -4.09
N HIS A 481 25.12 28.34 -3.29
CA HIS A 481 24.81 27.75 -1.98
C HIS A 481 24.11 28.76 -1.07
N GLN A 482 24.65 29.99 -0.98
CA GLN A 482 24.04 31.04 -0.17
C GLN A 482 22.65 31.45 -0.68
N GLN A 483 22.44 31.46 -2.01
CA GLN A 483 21.11 31.66 -2.58
C GLN A 483 20.14 30.56 -2.14
N GLY A 484 20.56 29.28 -2.14
CA GLY A 484 19.76 28.16 -1.64
C GLY A 484 19.36 28.32 -0.17
N VAL A 485 20.31 28.74 0.68
CA VAL A 485 20.05 29.07 2.10
C VAL A 485 19.01 30.18 2.25
N ASN A 486 19.11 31.24 1.43
CA ASN A 486 18.19 32.37 1.49
C ASN A 486 16.76 31.98 1.05
N GLU A 487 16.63 31.19 -0.01
CA GLU A 487 15.35 30.67 -0.46
C GLU A 487 14.72 29.75 0.59
N ALA A 488 15.51 28.88 1.24
CA ALA A 488 15.04 28.02 2.32
C ALA A 488 14.48 28.82 3.51
N ASN A 489 15.12 29.93 3.89
CA ASN A 489 14.61 30.83 4.93
C ASN A 489 13.26 31.46 4.53
N ALA A 490 13.14 31.92 3.28
CA ALA A 490 11.91 32.53 2.77
C ALA A 490 10.76 31.52 2.70
N ALA A 491 11.04 30.32 2.20
CA ALA A 491 10.08 29.23 2.12
C ALA A 491 9.61 28.77 3.50
N ALA A 492 10.54 28.59 4.45
CA ALA A 492 10.22 28.25 5.83
C ALA A 492 9.36 29.33 6.52
N SER A 493 9.63 30.61 6.25
CA SER A 493 8.83 31.73 6.78
C SER A 493 7.42 31.72 6.22
N ARG A 494 7.26 31.46 4.92
CA ARG A 494 5.95 31.37 4.27
C ARG A 494 5.17 30.13 4.71
N ALA A 495 5.84 28.98 4.83
CA ALA A 495 5.25 27.76 5.37
C ALA A 495 4.70 27.99 6.79
N ALA A 496 5.42 28.75 7.62
CA ALA A 496 4.94 29.11 8.96
C ALA A 496 3.67 29.96 8.95
N GLN A 497 3.59 30.97 8.08
CA GLN A 497 2.37 31.78 7.91
C GLN A 497 1.16 30.97 7.43
N LEU A 498 1.41 29.88 6.70
CA LEU A 498 0.38 28.96 6.22
C LEU A 498 0.00 27.88 7.25
N GLY A 499 0.60 27.90 8.45
CA GLY A 499 0.36 26.88 9.47
C GLY A 499 1.07 25.56 9.18
N LEU A 500 2.05 25.51 8.28
CA LEU A 500 2.79 24.29 7.95
C LEU A 500 4.04 24.08 8.84
N SER A 501 4.09 24.74 10.00
CA SER A 501 5.26 24.79 10.90
C SER A 501 4.96 24.36 12.35
N GLY A 502 4.02 23.43 12.53
CA GLY A 502 3.47 23.02 13.83
C GLY A 502 4.51 22.87 14.96
N SER A 503 4.05 23.04 16.22
CA SER A 503 4.90 23.19 17.41
C SER A 503 5.77 21.98 17.79
N GLN A 504 5.61 20.84 17.12
CA GLN A 504 6.29 19.58 17.46
C GLN A 504 7.15 18.99 16.33
N ALA A 505 6.78 19.20 15.05
CA ALA A 505 7.70 19.01 13.92
C ALA A 505 7.23 19.81 12.68
N LYS A 506 8.18 20.25 11.86
CA LYS A 506 7.90 21.06 10.65
C LYS A 506 7.85 20.19 9.40
N THR A 507 7.07 20.61 8.40
CA THR A 507 6.72 19.82 7.21
C THR A 507 7.90 19.54 6.23
N VAL A 508 7.61 18.90 5.08
CA VAL A 508 8.41 18.98 3.85
C VAL A 508 8.10 20.22 3.01
N ILE A 509 9.12 20.78 2.37
CA ILE A 509 8.98 21.83 1.34
C ILE A 509 9.78 21.42 0.10
N TYR A 510 9.11 21.37 -1.05
CA TYR A 510 9.72 21.07 -2.35
C TYR A 510 10.22 22.35 -3.02
N TYR A 511 11.48 22.36 -3.47
CA TYR A 511 12.00 23.40 -4.36
C TYR A 511 11.66 23.04 -5.81
N ASP A 512 11.14 23.99 -6.57
CA ASP A 512 10.83 23.83 -7.99
C ASP A 512 12.05 24.24 -8.83
N LEU A 513 12.75 23.24 -9.39
CA LEU A 513 13.90 23.43 -10.25
C LEU A 513 13.63 22.91 -11.67
N GLU A 514 13.42 23.84 -12.59
CA GLU A 514 13.13 23.57 -13.99
C GLU A 514 14.37 23.14 -14.77
N ALA A 515 14.14 22.59 -15.97
CA ALA A 515 15.19 22.14 -16.88
C ALA A 515 16.23 23.23 -17.20
N TYR A 516 17.52 22.88 -17.23
CA TYR A 516 18.59 23.83 -17.55
C TYR A 516 19.67 23.22 -18.45
N ALA A 517 20.58 24.07 -18.93
CA ALA A 517 21.63 23.65 -19.85
C ALA A 517 22.56 22.61 -19.20
N ASN A 518 22.83 21.51 -19.91
CA ASN A 518 23.73 20.44 -19.46
C ASN A 518 25.20 20.85 -19.62
N SER A 519 25.66 21.77 -18.76
CA SER A 519 27.08 22.12 -18.61
C SER A 519 27.56 21.85 -17.19
N ALA A 520 28.84 21.53 -17.03
CA ALA A 520 29.44 21.31 -15.71
C ALA A 520 29.24 22.53 -14.79
N THR A 521 29.34 23.75 -15.33
CA THR A 521 29.11 24.99 -14.60
C THR A 521 27.69 25.07 -14.03
N ASN A 522 26.68 24.82 -14.87
CA ASN A 522 25.28 24.91 -14.44
C ASN A 522 24.90 23.80 -13.46
N ARG A 523 25.37 22.57 -13.71
CA ARG A 523 25.12 21.42 -12.83
C ARG A 523 25.79 21.58 -11.47
N ASN A 524 27.04 22.04 -11.42
CA ASN A 524 27.74 22.31 -10.16
C ASN A 524 27.09 23.44 -9.36
N ALA A 525 26.63 24.50 -10.04
CA ALA A 525 25.90 25.59 -9.40
C ALA A 525 24.55 25.13 -8.82
N ALA A 526 23.75 24.39 -9.61
CA ALA A 526 22.48 23.84 -9.16
C ALA A 526 22.66 22.86 -7.99
N LYS A 527 23.66 21.97 -8.07
CA LYS A 527 24.00 21.03 -6.99
C LYS A 527 24.38 21.75 -5.69
N SER A 528 25.19 22.81 -5.78
CA SER A 528 25.59 23.65 -4.64
C SER A 528 24.40 24.44 -4.06
N PHE A 529 23.53 24.96 -4.91
CA PHE A 529 22.29 25.63 -4.50
C PHE A 529 21.36 24.67 -3.73
N ILE A 530 21.11 23.47 -4.26
CA ILE A 530 20.25 22.47 -3.62
C ILE A 530 20.86 21.96 -2.31
N ALA A 531 22.19 21.89 -2.19
CA ALA A 531 22.85 21.61 -0.92
C ALA A 531 22.51 22.69 0.13
N GLY A 532 22.67 23.98 -0.21
CA GLY A 532 22.35 25.08 0.70
C GLY A 532 20.87 25.15 1.08
N TRP A 533 19.97 24.84 0.14
CA TRP A 533 18.53 24.69 0.39
C TRP A 533 18.25 23.58 1.42
N THR A 534 18.84 22.41 1.18
CA THR A 534 18.64 21.20 1.99
C THR A 534 19.18 21.38 3.40
N ASP A 535 20.44 21.78 3.52
CA ASP A 535 21.13 22.01 4.79
C ASP A 535 20.34 23.00 5.65
N ARG A 536 19.86 24.09 5.04
CA ARG A 536 19.14 25.13 5.78
C ARG A 536 17.75 24.68 6.23
N LEU A 537 16.97 24.01 5.37
CA LEU A 537 15.66 23.50 5.78
C LEU A 537 15.79 22.47 6.92
N GLN A 538 16.74 21.56 6.82
CA GLN A 538 17.01 20.57 7.86
C GLN A 538 17.46 21.23 9.17
N ALA A 539 18.34 22.23 9.12
CA ALA A 539 18.73 23.02 10.30
C ALA A 539 17.55 23.77 10.94
N LEU A 540 16.55 24.14 10.13
CA LEU A 540 15.30 24.74 10.61
C LEU A 540 14.29 23.70 11.10
N GLY A 541 14.53 22.40 10.90
CA GLY A 541 13.65 21.30 11.30
C GLY A 541 12.60 20.89 10.27
N TYR A 542 12.69 21.39 9.03
CA TYR A 542 11.87 20.97 7.88
C TYR A 542 12.54 19.82 7.12
N GLN A 543 11.76 19.07 6.35
CA GLN A 543 12.28 18.19 5.30
C GLN A 543 12.44 18.98 3.99
N ALA A 544 13.47 18.68 3.22
CA ALA A 544 13.73 19.29 1.92
C ALA A 544 13.33 18.34 0.78
N GLY A 545 12.45 18.80 -0.12
CA GLY A 545 12.13 18.12 -1.37
C GLY A 545 12.66 18.89 -2.58
N VAL A 546 12.78 18.23 -3.73
CA VAL A 546 13.09 18.90 -5.02
C VAL A 546 12.22 18.35 -6.14
N TYR A 547 11.47 19.24 -6.79
CA TYR A 547 10.79 19.00 -8.05
C TYR A 547 11.68 19.37 -9.23
N GLY A 548 11.55 18.65 -10.34
CA GLY A 548 12.16 19.03 -11.61
C GLY A 548 11.99 17.99 -12.71
N SER A 549 12.27 18.37 -13.96
CA SER A 549 12.35 17.41 -15.06
C SER A 549 13.41 16.36 -14.74
N SER A 550 13.05 15.06 -14.79
CA SER A 550 13.93 14.00 -14.28
C SER A 550 15.34 14.05 -14.87
N CYS A 551 15.44 14.11 -16.20
CA CYS A 551 16.72 14.19 -16.91
C CYS A 551 17.22 15.63 -17.05
N ALA A 552 16.34 16.58 -17.40
CA ALA A 552 16.77 17.92 -17.82
C ALA A 552 17.04 18.87 -16.64
N ALA A 553 16.55 18.56 -15.45
CA ALA A 553 16.95 19.22 -14.20
C ALA A 553 18.04 18.43 -13.45
N HIS A 554 18.51 17.31 -14.01
CA HIS A 554 19.58 16.47 -13.46
C HIS A 554 19.37 16.10 -11.98
N LEU A 555 18.13 15.73 -11.59
CA LEU A 555 17.76 15.50 -10.19
C LEU A 555 18.68 14.49 -9.48
N ASP A 556 19.19 13.51 -10.22
CA ASP A 556 20.08 12.48 -9.70
C ASP A 556 21.41 13.01 -9.17
N ASP A 557 21.89 14.15 -9.68
CA ASP A 557 23.13 14.78 -9.23
C ASP A 557 23.11 15.08 -7.73
N PHE A 558 21.92 15.38 -7.21
CA PHE A 558 21.73 15.78 -5.81
C PHE A 558 21.85 14.61 -4.84
N ALA A 559 21.76 13.36 -5.32
CA ALA A 559 21.96 12.17 -4.49
C ALA A 559 23.38 12.11 -3.92
N SER A 560 24.34 12.72 -4.62
CA SER A 560 25.75 12.77 -4.25
C SER A 560 26.14 14.04 -3.45
N ASN A 561 25.17 14.80 -2.95
CA ASN A 561 25.42 15.83 -1.94
C ASN A 561 25.69 15.18 -0.57
N PRO A 562 26.51 15.78 0.31
CA PRO A 562 26.73 15.27 1.67
C PRO A 562 25.42 15.11 2.46
N HIS A 563 24.50 16.07 2.30
CA HIS A 563 23.11 15.95 2.73
C HIS A 563 22.22 16.04 1.48
N PRO A 564 21.79 14.91 0.91
CA PRO A 564 20.86 14.94 -0.21
C PRO A 564 19.48 15.42 0.28
N PRO A 565 18.64 15.98 -0.63
CA PRO A 565 17.24 16.25 -0.33
C PRO A 565 16.55 15.02 0.27
N ASN A 566 15.61 15.24 1.18
CA ASN A 566 14.86 14.16 1.82
C ASN A 566 13.88 13.48 0.85
N ALA A 567 13.43 14.17 -0.20
CA ALA A 567 12.53 13.63 -1.21
C ALA A 567 12.73 14.27 -2.59
N ILE A 568 12.29 13.58 -3.63
CA ILE A 568 12.27 14.08 -5.02
C ILE A 568 10.88 14.00 -5.62
N TRP A 569 10.62 14.90 -6.56
CA TRP A 569 9.41 14.96 -7.36
C TRP A 569 9.76 15.10 -8.84
N PRO A 570 10.24 14.04 -9.51
CA PRO A 570 10.47 14.06 -10.94
C PRO A 570 9.21 14.29 -11.78
N ALA A 571 9.30 15.24 -12.71
CA ALA A 571 8.42 15.31 -13.87
C ALA A 571 8.93 14.36 -14.95
N HIS A 572 8.16 13.31 -15.22
CA HIS A 572 8.41 12.36 -16.30
C HIS A 572 7.08 11.83 -16.84
N TRP A 573 6.57 12.57 -17.83
CA TRP A 573 5.25 12.36 -18.42
C TRP A 573 5.24 11.14 -19.34
N ILE A 574 4.56 10.09 -18.92
CA ILE A 574 4.39 8.83 -19.67
C ILE A 574 2.92 8.53 -19.99
N TYR A 575 2.01 9.33 -19.46
CA TYR A 575 0.58 9.29 -19.74
C TYR A 575 0.07 10.70 -20.10
N SER A 576 -1.12 10.75 -20.71
CA SER A 576 -1.78 12.00 -21.12
C SER A 576 -2.86 12.49 -20.14
N SER A 577 -3.26 11.66 -19.17
CA SER A 577 -4.26 11.97 -18.13
C SER A 577 -4.17 10.97 -16.97
N TYR A 578 -5.07 11.04 -15.97
CA TYR A 578 -5.19 10.07 -14.88
C TYR A 578 -4.90 8.62 -15.30
N ASN A 579 -4.06 7.94 -14.52
CA ASN A 579 -3.81 6.51 -14.66
C ASN A 579 -3.62 5.88 -13.28
N SER A 580 -4.51 4.95 -12.93
CA SER A 580 -4.43 4.20 -11.65
C SER A 580 -3.17 3.35 -11.50
N ASN A 581 -2.53 2.98 -12.61
CA ASN A 581 -1.31 2.18 -12.64
C ASN A 581 -0.03 3.03 -12.67
N ALA A 582 -0.14 4.36 -12.60
CA ALA A 582 1.04 5.21 -12.51
C ALA A 582 1.88 4.82 -11.29
N SER A 583 3.21 4.86 -11.46
CA SER A 583 4.17 4.45 -10.44
C SER A 583 5.25 5.51 -10.27
N VAL A 584 5.71 5.69 -9.02
CA VAL A 584 6.86 6.55 -8.68
C VAL A 584 8.20 5.97 -9.16
N TRP A 585 8.20 4.72 -9.61
CA TRP A 585 9.39 3.98 -10.03
C TRP A 585 9.61 4.08 -11.54
N ASN A 586 10.80 3.64 -11.97
CA ASN A 586 11.20 3.59 -13.38
C ASN A 586 11.15 4.98 -14.04
N VAL A 587 11.69 5.97 -13.34
CA VAL A 587 11.83 7.34 -13.81
C VAL A 587 13.14 7.46 -14.59
N LEU A 588 13.07 7.91 -15.85
CA LEU A 588 14.25 8.06 -16.69
C LEU A 588 15.27 9.00 -16.02
N CYS A 589 16.55 8.62 -16.05
CA CYS A 589 17.69 9.31 -15.43
C CYS A 589 17.75 9.29 -13.89
N ILE A 590 16.88 8.56 -13.19
CA ILE A 590 16.93 8.43 -11.73
C ILE A 590 16.87 6.94 -11.34
N PRO A 591 18.00 6.32 -10.92
CA PRO A 591 18.04 4.93 -10.46
C PRO A 591 17.06 4.66 -9.33
N ASN A 592 16.35 3.53 -9.33
CA ASN A 592 15.32 3.21 -8.32
C ASN A 592 15.86 3.14 -6.87
N ASN A 593 17.16 2.88 -6.68
CA ASN A 593 17.79 2.85 -5.37
C ASN A 593 18.06 4.25 -4.78
N HIS A 594 17.97 5.33 -5.56
CA HIS A 594 18.05 6.69 -5.04
C HIS A 594 16.67 7.14 -4.53
N TRP A 595 16.56 7.70 -3.32
CA TRP A 595 15.24 8.04 -2.74
C TRP A 595 14.27 6.85 -2.73
N GLY A 596 14.75 5.65 -2.39
CA GLY A 596 13.98 4.40 -2.46
C GLY A 596 13.03 4.15 -1.29
N GLN A 597 13.00 5.01 -0.27
CA GLN A 597 12.32 4.73 1.01
C GLN A 597 11.13 5.65 1.26
N HIS A 598 10.10 5.57 0.39
CA HIS A 598 8.95 6.49 0.41
C HIS A 598 9.34 7.97 0.27
N GLN A 599 10.22 8.26 -0.68
CA GLN A 599 10.82 9.58 -0.88
C GLN A 599 10.50 10.15 -2.27
N ARG A 600 9.51 9.61 -2.98
CA ARG A 600 9.24 9.94 -4.38
C ARG A 600 7.81 10.39 -4.63
N ILE A 601 7.71 11.44 -5.42
CA ILE A 601 6.50 11.82 -6.15
C ILE A 601 6.86 11.76 -7.63
N ARG A 602 5.91 11.40 -8.50
CA ARG A 602 6.12 11.52 -9.94
C ARG A 602 4.97 12.25 -10.57
N GLN A 603 5.27 13.35 -11.25
CA GLN A 603 4.32 13.94 -12.19
C GLN A 603 4.36 13.11 -13.47
N TYR A 604 3.32 12.30 -13.69
CA TYR A 604 3.27 11.31 -14.76
C TYR A 604 2.46 11.77 -15.98
N ALA A 605 1.68 12.84 -15.86
CA ALA A 605 0.94 13.47 -16.93
C ALA A 605 0.97 14.99 -16.75
N GLY A 606 1.43 15.72 -17.77
CA GLY A 606 1.39 17.19 -17.81
C GLY A 606 0.00 17.72 -18.16
N GLY A 607 -0.13 19.03 -18.33
CA GLY A 607 -1.41 19.75 -18.36
C GLY A 607 -2.51 19.16 -19.22
N HIS A 608 -3.58 18.70 -18.56
CA HIS A 608 -4.79 18.17 -19.18
C HIS A 608 -6.03 18.51 -18.35
N PHE A 609 -7.22 18.25 -18.90
CA PHE A 609 -8.48 18.46 -18.18
C PHE A 609 -8.96 17.14 -17.58
N GLU A 610 -9.40 17.18 -16.33
CA GLU A 610 -10.16 16.09 -15.71
C GLU A 610 -11.48 16.61 -15.14
N THR A 611 -12.49 15.76 -15.12
CA THR A 611 -13.82 16.08 -14.60
C THR A 611 -14.26 15.04 -13.60
N TRP A 612 -14.46 15.46 -12.35
CA TRP A 612 -14.93 14.60 -11.25
C TRP A 612 -16.09 15.26 -10.54
N GLY A 613 -17.18 14.52 -10.34
CA GLY A 613 -18.39 15.06 -9.71
C GLY A 613 -19.01 16.25 -10.44
N GLY A 614 -18.83 16.36 -11.76
CA GLY A 614 -19.30 17.50 -12.56
C GLY A 614 -18.43 18.76 -12.50
N VAL A 615 -17.30 18.72 -11.78
CA VAL A 615 -16.34 19.84 -11.70
C VAL A 615 -15.12 19.54 -12.56
N THR A 616 -14.87 20.37 -13.57
CA THR A 616 -13.71 20.25 -14.46
C THR A 616 -12.55 21.12 -13.99
N LEU A 617 -11.35 20.56 -13.85
CA LEU A 617 -10.12 21.29 -13.55
C LEU A 617 -9.04 20.94 -14.60
N LYS A 618 -8.23 21.94 -14.96
CA LYS A 618 -6.98 21.71 -15.71
C LYS A 618 -5.86 21.46 -14.71
N ILE A 619 -5.25 20.28 -14.73
CA ILE A 619 -4.27 19.81 -13.73
C ILE A 619 -3.09 19.12 -14.41
N ASP A 620 -2.03 18.91 -13.63
CA ASP A 620 -1.01 17.89 -13.88
C ASP A 620 -1.20 16.77 -12.84
N SER A 621 -1.05 15.51 -13.24
CA SER A 621 -1.36 14.36 -12.37
C SER A 621 -0.10 13.71 -11.82
N ASN A 622 -0.17 13.40 -10.52
CA ASN A 622 0.94 12.90 -9.73
C ASN A 622 0.59 11.58 -9.03
N VAL A 623 1.53 10.65 -9.04
CA VAL A 623 1.52 9.50 -8.13
C VAL A 623 2.54 9.75 -7.03
N ILE A 624 2.19 9.39 -5.81
CA ILE A 624 2.96 9.71 -4.61
C ILE A 624 3.23 8.41 -3.86
N ASP A 625 4.47 8.24 -3.46
CA ASP A 625 4.96 7.31 -2.45
C ASP A 625 6.08 8.05 -1.72
N GLY A 626 5.67 9.04 -0.94
CA GLY A 626 6.48 10.22 -0.69
C GLY A 626 6.05 11.01 0.54
N ILE A 627 6.90 11.95 0.93
CA ILE A 627 6.64 12.83 2.06
C ILE A 627 5.68 13.94 1.62
N VAL A 628 4.58 14.12 2.35
CA VAL A 628 3.61 15.22 2.15
C VAL A 628 3.37 15.95 3.46
N ALA A 629 2.89 17.19 3.38
CA ALA A 629 2.47 17.94 4.55
C ALA A 629 1.14 17.42 5.10
N ASN A 630 1.05 17.33 6.42
CA ASN A 630 -0.18 17.01 7.13
C ASN A 630 -0.45 18.07 8.21
N THR A 631 -1.67 18.63 8.21
CA THR A 631 -2.10 19.65 9.18
C THR A 631 -3.17 19.14 10.16
N THR A 632 -3.50 17.84 10.18
CA THR A 632 -4.58 17.25 11.01
C THR A 632 -4.36 17.36 12.53
N SER A 633 -3.17 17.76 13.00
CA SER A 633 -2.89 17.95 14.43
C SER A 633 -3.02 19.41 14.91
N GLN A 634 -3.53 20.33 14.09
CA GLN A 634 -3.88 21.67 14.60
C GLN A 634 -5.27 21.66 15.22
N THR A 635 -5.37 21.20 16.48
CA THR A 635 -6.27 21.91 17.40
C THR A 635 -5.95 23.38 17.25
N ALA A 636 -6.96 24.20 16.92
CA ALA A 636 -6.81 25.64 16.79
C ALA A 636 -6.06 26.16 18.02
N SER A 637 -4.76 26.43 17.86
CA SER A 637 -4.08 27.23 18.84
C SER A 637 -4.69 28.60 18.67
N THR A 638 -5.33 29.09 19.72
CA THR A 638 -5.59 30.52 19.85
C THR A 638 -4.29 31.22 19.51
N ALA A 639 -4.26 31.92 18.37
CA ALA A 639 -3.10 32.70 18.00
C ALA A 639 -2.84 33.67 19.15
N ILE A 640 -1.74 33.48 19.87
CA ILE A 640 -1.19 34.56 20.67
C ILE A 640 -0.62 35.53 19.64
N VAL A 641 -1.42 36.53 19.29
CA VAL A 641 -0.91 37.74 18.67
C VAL A 641 -0.03 38.39 19.74
N VAL A 642 1.28 38.16 19.65
CA VAL A 642 2.25 39.00 20.36
C VAL A 642 2.35 40.28 19.55
N GLU A 643 1.36 41.15 19.71
CA GLU A 643 1.57 42.56 19.46
C GLU A 643 2.41 43.08 20.62
N SER A 644 3.61 43.61 20.34
CA SER A 644 4.29 44.46 21.31
C SER A 644 3.39 45.67 21.53
N PRO A 645 2.75 45.85 22.70
CA PRO A 645 1.90 47.02 22.90
C PRO A 645 2.80 48.26 22.83
N THR A 646 2.51 49.17 21.91
CA THR A 646 3.03 50.53 21.98
C THR A 646 2.29 51.23 23.11
N ILE A 647 2.97 51.39 24.25
CA ILE A 647 2.43 52.12 25.39
C ILE A 647 2.39 53.59 24.98
N HIS A 648 1.18 54.16 24.95
CA HIS A 648 0.96 55.59 24.75
C HIS A 648 0.34 56.19 26.01
N PRO A 649 1.03 57.13 26.68
CA PRO A 649 2.36 57.65 26.37
C PRO A 649 3.50 56.67 26.69
N ALA A 650 4.65 56.83 26.02
CA ALA A 650 5.85 56.05 26.33
C ALA A 650 6.35 56.34 27.75
N TYR A 651 6.79 55.30 28.45
CA TYR A 651 7.29 55.38 29.83
C TYR A 651 8.47 56.35 29.94
N ASN A 652 8.34 57.40 30.78
CA ASN A 652 9.37 58.43 30.97
C ASN A 652 9.99 58.45 32.39
N GLY A 653 9.89 57.34 33.14
CA GLY A 653 10.81 57.06 34.25
C GLY A 653 10.51 57.66 35.62
N MET A 654 9.26 57.95 36.01
CA MET A 654 8.96 58.34 37.40
C MET A 654 7.91 57.43 38.06
N CYS A 655 8.33 56.77 39.15
CA CYS A 655 7.53 55.87 39.96
C CYS A 655 6.54 56.62 40.86
N GLY A 656 5.32 56.08 41.01
CA GLY A 656 4.32 56.49 42.00
C GLY A 656 3.15 55.51 42.03
N SER A 657 3.01 54.80 43.15
CA SER A 657 2.07 53.71 43.46
C SER A 657 0.61 53.96 43.06
N SER A 658 0.04 53.09 42.20
CA SER A 658 -1.38 52.66 42.18
C SER A 658 -1.60 51.63 41.06
N TRP A 659 -2.32 50.53 41.33
CA TRP A 659 -2.78 49.59 40.29
C TRP A 659 -3.95 50.22 39.52
N TYR A 660 -3.83 50.36 38.21
CA TYR A 660 -4.90 50.90 37.35
C TYR A 660 -5.58 49.80 36.56
N ARG A 661 -6.91 49.71 36.72
CA ARG A 661 -7.76 48.78 35.97
C ARG A 661 -8.19 49.41 34.66
N PHE A 662 -7.98 48.73 33.54
CA PHE A 662 -8.58 49.12 32.26
C PHE A 662 -9.22 47.91 31.56
N SER A 663 -10.22 48.21 30.74
CA SER A 663 -10.96 47.21 29.95
C SER A 663 -10.70 47.41 28.47
N ASN A 664 -10.51 46.31 27.73
CA ASN A 664 -10.51 46.38 26.28
C ASN A 664 -11.94 46.48 25.72
N ASN A 665 -12.05 46.69 24.41
CA ASN A 665 -13.33 46.81 23.67
C ASN A 665 -14.21 45.55 23.71
N ARG A 666 -13.73 44.47 24.34
CA ARG A 666 -14.46 43.21 24.57
C ARG A 666 -14.84 43.02 26.04
N GLY A 667 -14.63 44.02 26.91
CA GLY A 667 -15.06 43.99 28.32
C GLY A 667 -14.14 43.25 29.29
N HIS A 668 -12.97 42.79 28.85
CA HIS A 668 -12.01 42.09 29.71
C HIS A 668 -11.11 43.09 30.44
N TYR A 669 -10.93 42.90 31.75
CA TYR A 669 -10.15 43.79 32.60
C TYR A 669 -8.71 43.32 32.75
N ALA A 670 -7.76 44.25 32.68
CA ALA A 670 -6.38 44.07 33.11
C ALA A 670 -6.02 45.15 34.15
N TYR A 671 -5.10 44.81 35.06
CA TYR A 671 -4.58 45.74 36.05
C TYR A 671 -3.10 45.98 35.78
N LEU A 672 -2.71 47.24 35.67
CA LEU A 672 -1.31 47.63 35.52
C LEU A 672 -0.85 48.25 36.83
N THR A 673 0.13 47.63 37.47
CA THR A 673 1.02 48.34 38.37
C THR A 673 2.10 48.97 37.50
N LEU A 674 2.36 50.27 37.68
CA LEU A 674 3.54 50.89 37.09
C LEU A 674 4.80 50.36 37.78
#